data_AF-A0A501PHC5-F1
#
_entry.id   AF-A0A501PHC5-F1
#
_cell.length_a   1.000
_cell.length_b   1.000
_cell.length_c   1.000
_cell.angle_alpha   90.00
_cell.angle_beta   90.00
_cell.angle_gamma   90.00
#
_symmetry.space_group_name_H-M   'P 1'
#
loop_
_entity.id
_entity.type
_entity.pdbx_description
1 polymer ?
#
loop_
_entity_poly.entity_id
_entity_poly.type
_entity_poly.pdbx_seq_one_letter_code
_entity_poly.pdbx_strand_id
1 'polypeptide(L)'
;MTGHTGELLSGGVRRALLLLGISAVAQSLAVGQIALAGDNSAGNFGGVGLLDMPTARFEEDGMLSLGGYYNTDTTRLFVSWQATPWLETTLSYTDEQHPKLELDRSLDLKIRLLEEGNFLPALAVGFRDMLGSGKYGAEYIVANKRFHDFDFTFGFGWGNLSTRGGFYNVLRVFGDGFDQRNTDTGSGDIPFGSYFAGQDMAVFAGVQYQTPIDGLSLKMEFSSLDTDNIPHLSHLKDKSPVNFGLNYRPASWIDLAVGYDYGDRVSFRLVLKTSLHSFKLADWSKGRDPVPVHVREGRGTSSTVQTEPTLALENDRTFDRLKALGFRVLSVSQEEDDFVFTLVREETANVENMTALGAVLLAYPEATLEFPEEGQEGAYLHGRRNDELGRTAIALFERSDVYLREQASRKLTDAAENRRLADAALRDLKDNDLAPLSVRIGEYRAEVVKNIGPYAEIPRNAGRTARILTSTMPDQVELFDVISMERGLEISRLSLMRKEFEKAANYQGSPEEILVTSEINNDATAMKEEQVATADAGEGAFEWDILPEVTSHFGSISNDKFKADLYATLLARYSFYDGLDVMAEVRQKIVGNLEDISPRPDDNVPAVRSDIGRYVDRYSPTLKRIQFNYIENPLPDLYTRVTAGLFESMYGGVGAEVLYKRRGSSWAVGGDLNWAKQRDYEQLFDFRDYDTVTGHVSLYHENSRYNISTVVRAGRYLAGDWGATFDISRRFDNGIRIGLFATVTDMSSEDFGDGSFDKGIYMKIPFGLFWYKPSRHDLEVEFRALGRDGGQRLDRGTELYEILSAGERHRLEQDWRHILD
;
A
#
# COMPACT_ATOMS: atom_id res chain seq x y z
N MET A 1 8.22 55.55 18.81
CA MET A 1 6.88 54.94 18.87
C MET A 1 6.46 54.60 17.46
N THR A 2 5.88 53.40 17.31
CA THR A 2 5.48 52.68 16.08
C THR A 2 6.59 52.06 15.24
N GLY A 3 6.53 50.74 15.09
CA GLY A 3 7.28 49.95 14.12
C GLY A 3 8.06 48.77 14.71
N HIS A 4 7.38 47.65 15.00
CA HIS A 4 7.86 46.26 14.83
C HIS A 4 6.89 45.28 15.50
N THR A 5 5.86 44.88 14.75
CA THR A 5 5.07 43.68 14.99
C THR A 5 4.66 43.13 13.64
N GLY A 6 5.32 42.08 13.17
CA GLY A 6 4.95 41.47 11.90
C GLY A 6 6.09 40.73 11.21
N GLU A 7 6.69 39.74 11.87
CA GLU A 7 7.41 38.66 11.19
C GLU A 7 7.45 37.45 12.14
N LEU A 8 6.30 36.79 12.27
CA LEU A 8 6.18 35.49 12.92
C LEU A 8 6.00 34.47 11.80
N LEU A 9 6.96 33.54 11.70
CA LEU A 9 7.09 32.40 10.79
C LEU A 9 7.85 32.68 9.47
N SER A 10 9.03 32.07 9.35
CA SER A 10 9.83 32.05 8.12
C SER A 10 9.08 31.36 6.97
N GLY A 11 9.22 31.88 5.74
CA GLY A 11 8.40 31.51 4.58
C GLY A 11 8.46 30.03 4.15
N GLY A 12 9.47 29.27 4.56
CA GLY A 12 9.59 27.84 4.27
C GLY A 12 8.60 26.97 5.04
N VAL A 13 8.35 27.29 6.31
CA VAL A 13 7.44 26.52 7.20
C VAL A 13 5.98 26.71 6.79
N ARG A 14 5.61 27.92 6.34
CA ARG A 14 4.27 28.19 5.76
C ARG A 14 3.98 27.35 4.52
N ARG A 15 4.96 27.13 3.64
CA ARG A 15 4.79 26.34 2.40
C ARG A 15 4.74 24.84 2.67
N ALA A 16 5.54 24.34 3.61
CA ALA A 16 5.50 22.94 4.05
C ALA A 16 4.17 22.58 4.73
N LEU A 17 3.62 23.46 5.57
CA LEU A 17 2.32 23.28 6.22
C LEU A 17 1.13 23.36 5.25
N LEU A 18 1.24 24.17 4.18
CA LEU A 18 0.21 24.24 3.13
C LEU A 18 0.22 22.99 2.24
N LEU A 19 1.38 22.42 1.90
CA LEU A 19 1.47 21.20 1.07
C LEU A 19 1.12 19.92 1.82
N LEU A 20 1.52 19.78 3.11
CA LEU A 20 1.14 18.64 3.95
C LEU A 20 -0.30 18.75 4.48
N GLY A 21 -0.77 19.98 4.71
CA GLY A 21 -2.11 20.25 5.24
C GLY A 21 -3.23 20.15 4.19
N ILE A 22 -3.01 20.54 2.93
CA ILE A 22 -4.09 20.60 1.94
C ILE A 22 -4.53 19.20 1.46
N SER A 23 -3.64 18.20 1.41
CA SER A 23 -4.06 16.82 1.05
C SER A 23 -4.63 16.04 2.23
N ALA A 24 -4.14 16.27 3.46
CA ALA A 24 -4.60 15.53 4.64
C ALA A 24 -5.90 16.09 5.26
N VAL A 25 -6.14 17.40 5.17
CA VAL A 25 -7.28 18.07 5.85
C VAL A 25 -8.55 18.09 5.00
N ALA A 26 -8.46 17.91 3.68
CA ALA A 26 -9.63 18.05 2.81
C ALA A 26 -10.55 16.81 2.76
N GLN A 27 -10.17 15.64 3.30
CA GLN A 27 -10.88 14.38 2.98
C GLN A 27 -11.22 13.47 4.17
N SER A 28 -11.00 13.89 5.42
CA SER A 28 -11.44 13.13 6.61
C SER A 28 -12.95 13.19 6.91
N LEU A 29 -13.77 13.72 5.99
CA LEU A 29 -15.23 13.80 6.11
C LEU A 29 -15.91 12.54 5.54
N ALA A 30 -15.61 11.38 6.11
CA ALA A 30 -16.43 10.18 5.97
C ALA A 30 -16.38 9.40 7.28
N VAL A 31 -17.22 9.80 8.25
CA VAL A 31 -17.28 9.21 9.59
C VAL A 31 -18.24 8.02 9.57
N GLY A 32 -17.69 6.81 9.58
CA GLY A 32 -18.36 5.65 10.18
C GLY A 32 -18.22 5.72 11.70
N GLN A 33 -19.25 5.32 12.45
CA GLN A 33 -19.20 5.21 13.91
C GLN A 33 -18.09 4.21 14.32
N ILE A 34 -16.94 4.73 14.74
CA ILE A 34 -15.91 3.97 15.45
C ILE A 34 -16.21 4.15 16.94
N ALA A 35 -16.27 3.03 17.67
CA ALA A 35 -16.35 3.02 19.13
C ALA A 35 -15.26 3.93 19.71
N LEU A 36 -15.51 4.58 20.86
CA LEU A 36 -14.58 5.51 21.51
C LEU A 36 -13.21 4.84 21.77
N ALA A 37 -12.31 4.95 20.80
CA ALA A 37 -10.91 4.62 20.88
C ALA A 37 -10.24 5.50 21.95
N GLY A 38 -9.42 4.89 22.81
CA GLY A 38 -9.09 5.36 24.16
C GLY A 38 -8.66 6.84 24.35
N ASP A 39 -8.78 7.32 25.59
CA ASP A 39 -8.47 8.69 26.05
C ASP A 39 -6.96 9.07 26.00
N ASN A 40 -6.17 8.32 25.25
CA ASN A 40 -4.73 8.51 25.16
C ASN A 40 -4.44 9.71 24.26
N SER A 41 -3.54 10.59 24.72
CA SER A 41 -3.17 11.80 24.00
C SER A 41 -1.66 11.91 23.89
N ALA A 42 -1.20 12.58 22.83
CA ALA A 42 0.22 12.81 22.61
C ALA A 42 0.84 13.61 23.77
N GLY A 43 2.13 13.41 24.01
CA GLY A 43 3.01 14.28 24.78
C GLY A 43 3.65 15.37 23.90
N ASN A 44 4.51 16.21 24.48
CA ASN A 44 5.21 17.31 23.82
C ASN A 44 6.28 16.81 22.84
N PHE A 45 6.67 15.54 22.94
CA PHE A 45 7.53 14.83 22.01
C PHE A 45 6.75 14.00 20.97
N GLY A 46 5.42 13.99 21.05
CA GLY A 46 4.53 13.42 20.03
C GLY A 46 3.98 12.02 20.34
N GLY A 47 4.77 11.10 20.89
CA GLY A 47 4.27 9.80 21.34
C GLY A 47 3.23 9.91 22.47
N VAL A 48 2.46 8.86 22.77
CA VAL A 48 1.47 8.90 23.86
C VAL A 48 2.18 9.15 25.20
N GLY A 49 1.74 10.19 25.91
CA GLY A 49 2.43 10.69 27.10
C GLY A 49 1.62 11.71 27.90
N LEU A 50 2.21 12.22 28.97
CA LEU A 50 1.64 13.33 29.74
C LEU A 50 1.91 14.66 29.03
N LEU A 51 2.86 15.46 29.51
CA LEU A 51 3.42 16.60 28.79
C LEU A 51 4.81 16.20 28.27
N ASP A 52 5.86 16.28 29.08
CA ASP A 52 7.19 15.80 28.69
C ASP A 52 7.45 14.37 29.15
N MET A 53 6.74 13.90 30.19
CA MET A 53 6.95 12.58 30.76
C MET A 53 6.19 11.50 29.98
N PRO A 54 6.85 10.37 29.69
CA PRO A 54 6.23 9.27 28.97
C PRO A 54 5.22 8.51 29.85
N THR A 55 4.35 7.73 29.21
CA THR A 55 3.43 6.80 29.89
C THR A 55 3.55 5.40 29.30
N ALA A 56 3.03 4.39 29.99
CA ALA A 56 2.87 3.03 29.48
C ALA A 56 1.60 2.86 28.61
N ARG A 57 0.95 3.96 28.21
CA ARG A 57 -0.22 3.97 27.34
C ARG A 57 0.19 4.06 25.86
N PHE A 58 -0.71 3.60 25.00
CA PHE A 58 -0.49 3.42 23.57
C PHE A 58 -1.78 3.68 22.82
N GLU A 59 -1.69 4.04 21.55
CA GLU A 59 -2.88 4.16 20.69
C GLU A 59 -3.38 2.78 20.23
N GLU A 60 -4.49 2.79 19.51
CA GLU A 60 -4.97 1.62 18.77
C GLU A 60 -3.99 1.25 17.65
N ASP A 61 -3.94 -0.05 17.35
CA ASP A 61 -3.07 -0.58 16.31
C ASP A 61 -3.28 0.13 14.96
N GLY A 62 -2.19 0.54 14.30
CA GLY A 62 -2.26 1.24 13.03
C GLY A 62 -2.68 2.72 13.12
N MET A 63 -2.79 3.32 14.32
CA MET A 63 -3.02 4.75 14.46
C MET A 63 -1.80 5.55 13.98
N LEU A 64 -2.03 6.48 13.05
CA LEU A 64 -1.08 7.47 12.58
C LEU A 64 -1.49 8.85 13.12
N SER A 65 -0.53 9.57 13.71
CA SER A 65 -0.74 10.89 14.29
C SER A 65 0.26 11.88 13.71
N LEU A 66 -0.22 12.97 13.12
CA LEU A 66 0.59 14.11 12.70
C LEU A 66 0.34 15.25 13.69
N GLY A 67 1.39 15.81 14.29
CA GLY A 67 1.21 16.88 15.27
C GLY A 67 2.28 17.94 15.26
N GLY A 68 1.92 19.06 15.88
CA GLY A 68 2.81 20.19 16.14
C GLY A 68 2.71 20.61 17.60
N TYR A 69 3.86 20.87 18.20
CA TYR A 69 4.03 21.48 19.51
C TYR A 69 4.69 22.85 19.33
N TYR A 70 4.22 23.84 20.08
CA TYR A 70 4.77 25.19 20.07
C TYR A 70 4.82 25.76 21.48
N ASN A 71 5.96 26.34 21.83
CA ASN A 71 6.09 27.31 22.92
C ASN A 71 6.98 28.49 22.45
N THR A 72 7.35 29.38 23.35
CA THR A 72 8.20 30.55 23.05
C THR A 72 9.61 30.22 22.57
N ASP A 73 10.14 29.06 22.93
CA ASP A 73 11.54 28.68 22.75
C ASP A 73 11.73 27.53 21.75
N THR A 74 10.67 26.78 21.47
CA THR A 74 10.72 25.51 20.74
C THR A 74 9.47 25.32 19.89
N THR A 75 9.69 24.98 18.63
CA THR A 75 8.66 24.42 17.75
C THR A 75 9.05 22.98 17.40
N ARG A 76 8.14 22.04 17.56
CA ARG A 76 8.37 20.64 17.20
C ARG A 76 7.24 20.13 16.31
N LEU A 77 7.60 19.57 15.17
CA LEU A 77 6.69 18.80 14.33
C LEU A 77 6.98 17.32 14.54
N PHE A 78 5.95 16.49 14.59
CA PHE A 78 6.13 15.06 14.79
C PHE A 78 5.13 14.23 14.01
N VAL A 79 5.55 13.00 13.71
CA VAL A 79 4.70 11.94 13.18
C VAL A 79 4.85 10.74 14.12
N SER A 80 3.76 10.33 14.76
CA SER A 80 3.71 9.14 15.60
C SER A 80 2.92 8.05 14.91
N TRP A 81 3.42 6.83 14.96
CA TRP A 81 2.82 5.66 14.35
C TRP A 81 2.77 4.51 15.36
N GLN A 82 1.56 4.00 15.64
CA GLN A 82 1.37 2.77 16.40
C GLN A 82 1.66 1.58 15.48
N ALA A 83 2.95 1.28 15.33
CA ALA A 83 3.50 0.34 14.36
C ALA A 83 3.01 -1.09 14.56
N THR A 84 2.77 -1.51 15.80
CA THR A 84 2.07 -2.75 16.18
C THR A 84 1.28 -2.49 17.46
N PRO A 85 0.45 -3.43 17.96
CA PRO A 85 -0.18 -3.24 19.27
C PRO A 85 0.83 -3.02 20.40
N TRP A 86 2.09 -3.41 20.25
CA TRP A 86 3.11 -3.33 21.30
C TRP A 86 4.27 -2.38 20.98
N LEU A 87 4.30 -1.74 19.80
CA LEU A 87 5.37 -0.84 19.37
C LEU A 87 4.78 0.49 18.89
N GLU A 88 5.15 1.57 19.56
CA GLU A 88 4.93 2.95 19.11
C GLU A 88 6.26 3.54 18.63
N THR A 89 6.20 4.28 17.53
CA THR A 89 7.36 4.94 16.92
C THR A 89 7.01 6.39 16.64
N THR A 90 7.88 7.32 17.03
CA THR A 90 7.67 8.74 16.79
C THR A 90 8.89 9.36 16.15
N LEU A 91 8.67 10.05 15.04
CA LEU A 91 9.64 10.95 14.44
C LEU A 91 9.36 12.36 14.87
N SER A 92 10.40 13.13 15.18
CA SER A 92 10.23 14.55 15.43
C SER A 92 11.31 15.41 14.75
N TYR A 93 10.90 16.62 14.42
CA TYR A 93 11.72 17.69 13.86
C TYR A 93 11.58 18.89 14.78
N THR A 94 12.65 19.23 15.50
CA THR A 94 12.64 20.25 16.55
C THR A 94 13.48 21.45 16.11
N ASP A 95 12.81 22.60 15.99
CA ASP A 95 13.42 23.92 15.77
C ASP A 95 13.42 24.68 17.10
N GLU A 96 14.60 24.86 17.69
CA GLU A 96 14.77 25.73 18.86
C GLU A 96 15.00 27.15 18.37
N GLN A 97 14.18 28.10 18.84
CA GLN A 97 14.12 29.48 18.38
C GLN A 97 15.32 30.31 18.88
N HIS A 98 16.54 29.79 18.70
CA HIS A 98 17.79 30.39 19.12
C HIS A 98 18.81 30.40 17.96
N PRO A 99 19.40 31.56 17.60
CA PRO A 99 20.19 31.73 16.36
C PRO A 99 21.48 30.88 16.25
N LYS A 100 21.86 30.17 17.31
CA LYS A 100 23.07 29.33 17.38
C LYS A 100 22.77 27.84 17.52
N LEU A 101 21.50 27.45 17.60
CA LEU A 101 21.13 26.06 17.82
C LEU A 101 20.71 25.44 16.50
N GLU A 102 21.29 24.29 16.22
CA GLU A 102 20.95 23.48 15.06
C GLU A 102 19.62 22.78 15.28
N LEU A 103 19.05 22.38 14.16
CA LEU A 103 17.76 21.77 14.10
C LEU A 103 17.91 20.27 14.38
N ASP A 104 17.12 19.77 15.33
CA ASP A 104 17.22 18.39 15.79
C ASP A 104 16.18 17.47 15.13
N ARG A 105 16.60 16.24 14.80
CA ARG A 105 15.75 15.17 14.28
C ARG A 105 15.85 14.01 15.25
N SER A 106 14.71 13.52 15.75
CA SER A 106 14.68 12.41 16.69
C SER A 106 13.84 11.25 16.16
N LEU A 107 14.25 10.03 16.49
CA LEU A 107 13.42 8.83 16.42
C LEU A 107 13.26 8.28 17.83
N ASP A 108 12.01 8.20 18.28
CA ASP A 108 11.63 7.66 19.57
C ASP A 108 10.95 6.30 19.36
N LEU A 109 11.28 5.32 20.20
CA LEU A 109 10.63 4.02 20.26
C LEU A 109 10.05 3.78 21.65
N LYS A 110 8.83 3.23 21.71
CA LYS A 110 8.19 2.79 22.95
C LYS A 110 7.61 1.39 22.77
N ILE A 111 8.02 0.47 23.63
CA ILE A 111 7.70 -0.96 23.57
C ILE A 111 6.84 -1.32 24.77
N ARG A 112 5.66 -1.88 24.52
CA ARG A 112 4.76 -2.42 25.55
C ARG A 112 5.31 -3.74 26.05
N LEU A 113 5.52 -3.82 27.36
CA LEU A 113 5.94 -5.04 28.05
C LEU A 113 4.75 -5.79 28.64
N LEU A 114 3.80 -5.06 29.24
CA LEU A 114 2.61 -5.62 29.87
C LEU A 114 1.39 -4.73 29.59
N GLU A 115 0.27 -5.36 29.26
CA GLU A 115 -1.04 -4.72 29.27
C GLU A 115 -1.57 -4.61 30.70
N GLU A 116 -2.36 -3.56 30.96
CA GLU A 116 -2.99 -3.40 32.27
C GLU A 116 -3.96 -4.55 32.54
N GLY A 117 -3.77 -5.24 33.66
CA GLY A 117 -4.72 -6.21 34.18
C GLY A 117 -5.48 -5.66 35.38
N ASN A 118 -6.30 -6.50 36.02
CA ASN A 118 -7.02 -6.09 37.24
C ASN A 118 -6.06 -5.65 38.37
N PHE A 119 -4.94 -6.37 38.54
CA PHE A 119 -3.98 -6.13 39.62
C PHE A 119 -2.61 -5.62 39.14
N LEU A 120 -2.20 -6.00 37.92
CA LEU A 120 -0.92 -5.57 37.35
C LEU A 120 -1.08 -4.22 36.64
N PRO A 121 -0.12 -3.30 36.77
CA PRO A 121 -0.09 -2.09 35.96
C PRO A 121 0.30 -2.42 34.52
N ALA A 122 -0.04 -1.53 33.58
CA ALA A 122 0.59 -1.54 32.28
C ALA A 122 2.09 -1.22 32.45
N LEU A 123 2.95 -1.80 31.63
CA LEU A 123 4.39 -1.58 31.69
C LEU A 123 4.93 -1.32 30.28
N ALA A 124 5.80 -0.32 30.14
CA ALA A 124 6.50 -0.03 28.90
C ALA A 124 7.96 0.34 29.15
N VAL A 125 8.77 0.14 28.13
CA VAL A 125 10.14 0.65 28.02
C VAL A 125 10.22 1.56 26.81
N GLY A 126 10.98 2.63 26.88
CA GLY A 126 11.17 3.49 25.73
C GLY A 126 12.53 4.14 25.64
N PHE A 127 12.83 4.56 24.41
CA PHE A 127 14.06 5.17 23.96
C PHE A 127 13.67 6.46 23.26
N ARG A 128 14.10 7.60 23.80
CA ARG A 128 13.92 8.92 23.20
C ARG A 128 15.19 9.29 22.48
N ASP A 129 15.04 9.85 21.28
CA ASP A 129 16.16 10.29 20.44
C ASP A 129 17.19 9.15 20.25
N MET A 130 16.68 7.97 19.88
CA MET A 130 17.46 6.76 19.64
C MET A 130 18.32 6.92 18.38
N LEU A 131 17.76 7.54 17.33
CA LEU A 131 18.44 7.84 16.07
C LEU A 131 18.34 9.35 15.76
N GLY A 132 19.21 10.17 16.34
CA GLY A 132 19.22 11.62 16.13
C GLY A 132 20.53 12.27 16.54
N SER A 133 20.48 13.52 17.01
CA SER A 133 21.69 14.21 17.49
C SER A 133 22.03 13.85 18.96
N GLY A 134 21.16 13.10 19.64
CA GLY A 134 21.31 12.75 21.06
C GLY A 134 20.94 13.90 22.01
N LYS A 135 20.52 15.05 21.47
CA LYS A 135 20.16 16.27 22.22
C LYS A 135 19.07 16.00 23.27
N TYR A 136 18.10 15.16 22.94
CA TYR A 136 17.01 14.76 23.83
C TYR A 136 17.13 13.31 24.33
N GLY A 137 18.31 12.70 24.16
CA GLY A 137 18.60 11.29 24.45
C GLY A 137 18.23 10.86 25.87
N ALA A 138 17.34 9.88 25.97
CA ALA A 138 16.94 9.29 27.25
C ALA A 138 16.36 7.89 27.08
N GLU A 139 16.45 7.08 28.14
CA GLU A 139 15.73 5.81 28.25
C GLU A 139 14.82 5.83 29.47
N TYR A 140 13.74 5.08 29.42
CA TYR A 140 12.82 4.99 30.55
C TYR A 140 12.13 3.64 30.65
N ILE A 141 11.74 3.30 31.89
CA ILE A 141 10.76 2.26 32.20
C ILE A 141 9.61 2.94 32.93
N VAL A 142 8.38 2.69 32.49
CA VAL A 142 7.21 3.37 33.01
C VAL A 142 6.06 2.41 33.22
N ALA A 143 5.31 2.64 34.30
CA ALA A 143 4.12 1.90 34.66
C ALA A 143 2.90 2.84 34.73
N ASN A 144 1.74 2.33 34.29
CA ASN A 144 0.46 3.01 34.41
C ASN A 144 -0.60 2.15 35.08
N LYS A 145 -1.45 2.78 35.91
CA LYS A 145 -2.61 2.13 36.51
C LYS A 145 -3.81 3.06 36.47
N ARG A 146 -4.91 2.59 35.89
CA ARG A 146 -6.18 3.34 35.87
C ARG A 146 -7.03 2.97 37.07
N PHE A 147 -7.50 3.99 37.78
CA PHE A 147 -8.46 3.87 38.86
C PHE A 147 -9.60 4.87 38.62
N HIS A 148 -10.73 4.35 38.15
CA HIS A 148 -11.84 5.17 37.65
C HIS A 148 -11.34 6.18 36.61
N ASP A 149 -11.61 7.47 36.84
CA ASP A 149 -11.29 8.57 35.93
C ASP A 149 -9.82 9.04 36.07
N PHE A 150 -9.03 8.41 36.94
CA PHE A 150 -7.62 8.76 37.16
C PHE A 150 -6.69 7.71 36.56
N ASP A 151 -5.68 8.15 35.83
CA ASP A 151 -4.61 7.31 35.28
C ASP A 151 -3.28 7.75 35.88
N PHE A 152 -2.74 6.92 36.77
CA PHE A 152 -1.51 7.21 37.49
C PHE A 152 -0.30 6.67 36.73
N THR A 153 0.73 7.50 36.60
CA THR A 153 2.00 7.19 35.93
C THR A 153 3.12 7.23 36.95
N PHE A 154 4.00 6.23 36.91
CA PHE A 154 5.24 6.20 37.69
C PHE A 154 6.35 5.56 36.87
N GLY A 155 7.53 6.17 36.81
CA GLY A 155 8.62 5.65 36.00
C GLY A 155 10.00 6.05 36.48
N PHE A 156 10.98 5.38 35.89
CA PHE A 156 12.41 5.62 36.06
C PHE A 156 13.02 6.06 34.74
N GLY A 157 13.88 7.07 34.78
CA GLY A 157 14.56 7.64 33.61
C GLY A 157 16.08 7.62 33.74
N TRP A 158 16.74 7.43 32.59
CA TRP A 158 18.19 7.51 32.38
C TRP A 158 18.51 8.58 31.33
N GLY A 159 19.79 8.95 31.21
CA GLY A 159 20.21 10.03 30.31
C GLY A 159 19.62 11.37 30.74
N ASN A 160 19.05 12.14 29.82
CA ASN A 160 18.46 13.44 30.16
C ASN A 160 17.32 13.34 31.20
N LEU A 161 16.60 12.22 31.25
CA LEU A 161 15.56 11.98 32.26
C LEU A 161 16.12 11.63 33.65
N SER A 162 17.43 11.70 33.88
CA SER A 162 18.06 11.48 35.20
C SER A 162 18.60 12.77 35.86
N THR A 163 18.44 13.91 35.20
CA THR A 163 19.11 15.18 35.56
C THR A 163 18.53 15.90 36.77
N ARG A 164 17.34 15.52 37.23
CA ARG A 164 16.72 16.00 38.46
C ARG A 164 16.51 14.87 39.47
N GLY A 165 17.06 15.04 40.68
CA GLY A 165 16.81 14.08 41.77
C GLY A 165 17.38 12.69 41.49
N GLY A 166 18.49 12.61 40.74
CA GLY A 166 19.19 11.38 40.43
C GLY A 166 19.66 10.62 41.66
N PHE A 167 19.60 9.30 41.59
CA PHE A 167 20.08 8.37 42.60
C PHE A 167 20.76 7.19 41.92
N TYR A 168 21.49 6.38 42.71
CA TYR A 168 22.32 5.29 42.20
C TYR A 168 21.61 4.42 41.16
N ASN A 169 22.18 4.35 39.95
CA ASN A 169 21.69 3.48 38.89
C ASN A 169 21.87 2.00 39.28
N VAL A 170 20.77 1.32 39.57
CA VAL A 170 20.78 -0.08 40.04
C VAL A 170 21.32 -1.06 39.00
N LEU A 171 21.33 -0.70 37.72
CA LEU A 171 21.82 -1.58 36.65
C LEU A 171 23.35 -1.72 36.65
N ARG A 172 24.06 -0.84 37.35
CA ARG A 172 25.51 -0.94 37.59
C ARG A 172 25.93 -2.21 38.32
N VAL A 173 24.98 -2.90 38.99
CA VAL A 173 25.22 -4.22 39.59
C VAL A 173 25.48 -5.31 38.52
N PHE A 174 25.04 -5.10 37.28
CA PHE A 174 25.22 -6.06 36.18
C PHE A 174 26.52 -5.87 35.39
N GLY A 175 27.37 -4.91 35.76
CA GLY A 175 28.73 -4.74 35.23
C GLY A 175 29.10 -3.30 34.91
N ASP A 176 30.40 -3.07 34.72
CA ASP A 176 31.02 -1.75 34.51
C ASP A 176 30.51 -1.03 33.24
N GLY A 177 29.92 -1.76 32.29
CA GLY A 177 29.29 -1.19 31.09
C GLY A 177 28.13 -0.23 31.39
N PHE A 178 27.57 -0.24 32.60
CA PHE A 178 26.52 0.69 33.03
C PHE A 178 27.04 1.92 33.80
N ASP A 179 28.35 2.02 34.07
CA ASP A 179 28.91 3.08 34.93
C ASP A 179 28.99 4.44 34.25
N GLN A 180 29.29 4.49 32.95
CA GLN A 180 29.48 5.73 32.21
C GLN A 180 28.70 5.70 30.90
N ARG A 181 28.07 6.84 30.59
CA ARG A 181 27.39 7.07 29.32
C ARG A 181 28.35 7.81 28.41
N ASN A 182 28.61 7.28 27.22
CA ASN A 182 29.35 8.04 26.22
C ASN A 182 28.43 9.12 25.63
N THR A 183 28.74 10.40 25.88
CA THR A 183 27.95 11.55 25.40
C THR A 183 28.53 12.17 24.13
N ASP A 184 29.73 11.76 23.70
CA ASP A 184 30.38 12.24 22.48
C ASP A 184 30.01 11.36 21.28
N THR A 185 28.73 11.37 20.92
CA THR A 185 28.27 10.83 19.63
C THR A 185 28.07 11.99 18.66
N GLY A 186 28.66 11.92 17.47
CA GLY A 186 28.42 12.89 16.41
C GLY A 186 26.92 12.92 16.04
N SER A 187 26.47 14.03 15.45
CA SER A 187 25.09 14.15 14.98
C SER A 187 24.75 13.00 14.04
N GLY A 188 23.91 12.08 14.49
CA GLY A 188 23.43 10.96 13.69
C GLY A 188 23.97 9.58 14.03
N ASP A 189 24.86 9.39 15.01
CA ASP A 189 25.38 8.07 15.44
C ASP A 189 24.41 7.28 16.34
N ILE A 190 24.57 5.95 16.44
CA ILE A 190 23.83 5.10 17.40
C ILE A 190 24.73 4.79 18.61
N PRO A 191 24.36 5.18 19.85
CA PRO A 191 25.15 4.91 21.05
C PRO A 191 24.97 3.46 21.55
N PHE A 192 25.38 2.47 20.75
CA PHE A 192 25.37 1.06 21.18
C PHE A 192 26.20 0.88 22.46
N GLY A 193 25.59 0.29 23.49
CA GLY A 193 26.24 0.01 24.79
C GLY A 193 26.11 1.09 25.86
N SER A 194 25.43 2.22 25.58
CA SER A 194 25.18 3.30 26.57
C SER A 194 23.72 3.38 27.07
N TYR A 195 22.84 2.49 26.60
CA TYR A 195 21.44 2.48 27.02
C TYR A 195 21.29 2.05 28.48
N PHE A 196 20.50 2.79 29.25
CA PHE A 196 20.32 2.60 30.70
C PHE A 196 21.64 2.67 31.52
N ALA A 197 22.70 3.23 30.92
CA ALA A 197 23.97 3.49 31.57
C ALA A 197 24.06 4.93 32.09
N GLY A 198 24.98 5.15 33.03
CA GLY A 198 25.18 6.41 33.72
C GLY A 198 25.20 6.22 35.24
N GLN A 199 25.77 7.21 35.93
CA GLN A 199 25.92 7.16 37.39
C GLN A 199 24.57 7.10 38.11
N ASP A 200 23.59 7.82 37.56
CA ASP A 200 22.29 8.06 38.18
C ASP A 200 21.13 7.62 37.27
N MET A 201 20.04 7.23 37.93
CA MET A 201 18.70 7.18 37.37
C MET A 201 17.78 8.07 38.21
N ALA A 202 16.66 8.54 37.69
CA ALA A 202 15.72 9.38 38.45
C ALA A 202 14.27 8.91 38.31
N VAL A 203 13.43 9.33 39.27
CA VAL A 203 11.99 9.05 39.25
C VAL A 203 11.22 10.19 38.61
N PHE A 204 10.24 9.84 37.79
CA PHE A 204 9.18 10.75 37.35
C PHE A 204 7.82 10.13 37.67
N ALA A 205 6.82 11.00 37.81
CA ALA A 205 5.46 10.56 38.13
C ALA A 205 4.44 11.54 37.57
N GLY A 206 3.19 11.10 37.45
CA GLY A 206 2.12 11.99 37.06
C GLY A 206 0.76 11.36 37.13
N VAL A 207 -0.25 12.16 36.85
CA VAL A 207 -1.65 11.73 36.84
C VAL A 207 -2.38 12.43 35.69
N GLN A 208 -3.19 11.66 34.98
CA GLN A 208 -4.21 12.18 34.09
C GLN A 208 -5.58 11.98 34.75
N TYR A 209 -6.41 13.01 34.74
CA TYR A 209 -7.80 12.96 35.19
C TYR A 209 -8.72 13.18 33.99
N GLN A 210 -9.55 12.20 33.70
CA GLN A 210 -10.62 12.29 32.72
C GLN A 210 -11.77 13.07 33.36
N THR A 211 -12.10 14.23 32.82
CA THR A 211 -13.18 15.02 33.40
C THR A 211 -14.55 14.47 32.97
N PRO A 212 -15.64 14.83 33.66
CA PRO A 212 -17.00 14.55 33.19
C PRO A 212 -17.37 15.25 31.87
N ILE A 213 -16.52 16.12 31.33
CA ILE A 213 -16.71 16.77 30.03
C ILE A 213 -16.10 15.88 28.96
N ASP A 214 -16.92 15.47 27.99
CA ASP A 214 -16.50 14.59 26.90
C ASP A 214 -15.26 15.13 26.18
N GLY A 215 -14.25 14.26 26.05
CA GLY A 215 -12.98 14.59 25.39
C GLY A 215 -12.04 15.52 26.17
N LEU A 216 -12.40 15.99 27.36
CA LEU A 216 -11.56 16.86 28.19
C LEU A 216 -10.83 16.08 29.30
N SER A 217 -9.50 16.21 29.33
CA SER A 217 -8.65 15.66 30.39
C SER A 217 -7.67 16.68 30.94
N LEU A 218 -7.35 16.53 32.22
CA LEU A 218 -6.34 17.32 32.93
C LEU A 218 -5.14 16.45 33.23
N LYS A 219 -3.94 17.02 33.14
CA LYS A 219 -2.67 16.33 33.38
C LYS A 219 -1.83 17.10 34.38
N MET A 220 -1.15 16.37 35.25
CA MET A 220 -0.11 16.88 36.12
C MET A 220 1.06 15.91 36.08
N GLU A 221 2.28 16.41 35.93
CA GLU A 221 3.49 15.59 35.99
C GLU A 221 4.54 16.23 36.89
N PHE A 222 5.35 15.37 37.50
CA PHE A 222 6.63 15.69 38.09
C PHE A 222 7.72 15.21 37.14
N SER A 223 8.46 16.17 36.57
CA SER A 223 9.52 15.95 35.60
C SER A 223 10.84 15.62 36.30
N SER A 224 11.49 14.54 35.86
CA SER A 224 12.85 14.20 36.25
C SER A 224 13.91 14.90 35.39
N LEU A 225 13.48 15.75 34.44
CA LEU A 225 14.34 16.58 33.61
C LEU A 225 14.68 17.90 34.34
N ASP A 226 15.95 18.27 34.28
CA ASP A 226 16.45 19.60 34.65
C ASP A 226 17.33 20.12 33.52
N THR A 227 16.77 20.99 32.69
CA THR A 227 17.48 21.57 31.53
C THR A 227 18.71 22.37 31.93
N ASP A 228 18.73 22.94 33.14
CA ASP A 228 19.86 23.69 33.70
C ASP A 228 21.12 22.80 33.82
N ASN A 229 20.94 21.49 33.98
CA ASN A 229 22.02 20.50 34.10
C ASN A 229 22.41 19.88 32.75
N ILE A 230 21.85 20.35 31.64
CA ILE A 230 22.12 19.84 30.29
C ILE A 230 22.80 20.95 29.48
N PRO A 231 24.10 20.82 29.13
CA PRO A 231 24.89 21.92 28.55
C PRO A 231 24.27 22.62 27.33
N HIS A 232 23.62 21.86 26.43
CA HIS A 232 22.98 22.41 25.23
C HIS A 232 21.54 22.90 25.46
N LEU A 233 20.89 22.53 26.56
CA LEU A 233 19.54 22.99 26.93
C LEU A 233 19.54 24.01 28.08
N SER A 234 20.69 24.36 28.65
CA SER A 234 20.81 25.25 29.83
C SER A 234 20.33 26.69 29.60
N HIS A 235 19.96 27.03 28.37
CA HIS A 235 19.30 28.27 28.02
C HIS A 235 17.78 28.25 28.34
N LEU A 236 17.18 27.05 28.45
CA LEU A 236 15.77 26.80 28.72
C LEU A 236 15.50 26.62 30.22
N LYS A 237 15.73 27.65 31.05
CA LYS A 237 15.71 27.50 32.52
C LYS A 237 14.42 26.88 33.08
N ASP A 238 14.57 25.96 34.03
CA ASP A 238 13.44 25.31 34.72
C ASP A 238 13.19 25.96 36.09
N LYS A 239 12.00 26.53 36.31
CA LYS A 239 11.61 27.12 37.61
C LYS A 239 10.84 26.16 38.52
N SER A 240 10.20 25.17 37.93
CA SER A 240 9.36 24.18 38.60
C SER A 240 9.61 22.80 38.01
N PRO A 241 9.70 21.75 38.83
CA PRO A 241 9.70 20.38 38.34
C PRO A 241 8.29 19.85 38.02
N VAL A 242 7.25 20.64 38.31
CA VAL A 242 5.86 20.25 38.11
C VAL A 242 5.26 20.99 36.92
N ASN A 243 4.65 20.23 36.01
CA ASN A 243 3.98 20.74 34.81
C ASN A 243 2.48 20.40 34.86
N PHE A 244 1.65 21.25 34.25
CA PHE A 244 0.21 21.08 34.19
C PHE A 244 -0.29 21.18 32.76
N GLY A 245 -1.22 20.31 32.37
CA GLY A 245 -1.77 20.27 31.02
C GLY A 245 -3.28 20.12 30.99
N LEU A 246 -3.88 20.66 29.93
CA LEU A 246 -5.26 20.45 29.56
C LEU A 246 -5.29 19.91 28.13
N ASN A 247 -5.96 18.79 27.92
CA ASN A 247 -6.17 18.17 26.61
C ASN A 247 -7.67 18.15 26.30
N TYR A 248 -8.05 18.55 25.08
CA TYR A 248 -9.42 18.54 24.60
C TYR A 248 -9.51 17.88 23.22
N ARG A 249 -10.41 16.90 23.09
CA ARG A 249 -10.68 16.15 21.87
C ARG A 249 -12.07 16.50 21.33
N PRO A 250 -12.20 17.57 20.52
CA PRO A 250 -13.49 17.95 19.95
C PRO A 250 -14.01 16.95 18.90
N ALA A 251 -13.12 16.13 18.33
CA ALA A 251 -13.45 15.08 17.37
C ALA A 251 -12.46 13.92 17.51
N SER A 252 -12.82 12.72 17.09
CA SER A 252 -11.94 11.53 17.16
C SER A 252 -10.59 11.71 16.44
N TRP A 253 -10.54 12.59 15.44
CA TRP A 253 -9.35 12.87 14.63
C TRP A 253 -8.60 14.14 15.05
N ILE A 254 -9.04 14.89 16.07
CA ILE A 254 -8.39 16.14 16.55
C ILE A 254 -8.09 16.06 18.04
N ASP A 255 -6.84 16.29 18.43
CA ASP A 255 -6.40 16.48 19.82
C ASP A 255 -5.78 17.88 19.98
N LEU A 256 -6.33 18.69 20.87
CA LEU A 256 -5.83 20.02 21.22
C LEU A 256 -5.30 19.99 22.64
N ALA A 257 -4.14 20.62 22.89
CA ALA A 257 -3.64 20.75 24.25
C ALA A 257 -3.05 22.13 24.54
N VAL A 258 -3.17 22.53 25.80
CA VAL A 258 -2.48 23.67 26.39
C VAL A 258 -1.70 23.19 27.61
N GLY A 259 -0.41 23.49 27.66
CA GLY A 259 0.48 23.14 28.75
C GLY A 259 1.03 24.38 29.46
N TYR A 260 1.32 24.23 30.75
CA TYR A 260 2.14 25.14 31.53
C TYR A 260 3.35 24.34 32.03
N ASP A 261 4.45 24.51 31.29
CA ASP A 261 5.67 23.73 31.41
C ASP A 261 6.71 24.51 32.24
N TYR A 262 7.37 23.82 33.16
CA TYR A 262 8.51 24.25 33.96
C TYR A 262 8.36 25.58 34.74
N GLY A 263 7.11 26.01 34.97
CA GLY A 263 6.78 27.18 35.79
C GLY A 263 6.87 28.53 35.08
N ASP A 264 7.07 28.58 33.76
CA ASP A 264 7.02 29.83 32.99
C ASP A 264 6.70 29.69 31.50
N ARG A 265 6.69 28.48 30.93
CA ARG A 265 6.41 28.26 29.52
C ARG A 265 4.94 27.87 29.32
N VAL A 266 4.27 28.55 28.41
CA VAL A 266 2.94 28.13 27.92
C VAL A 266 3.14 27.44 26.59
N SER A 267 2.61 26.23 26.47
CA SER A 267 2.70 25.43 25.26
C SER A 267 1.35 25.12 24.66
N PHE A 268 1.34 24.94 23.34
CA PHE A 268 0.19 24.57 22.55
C PHE A 268 0.52 23.34 21.72
N ARG A 269 -0.44 22.42 21.62
CA ARG A 269 -0.32 21.23 20.77
C ARG A 269 -1.58 21.01 19.96
N LEU A 270 -1.38 20.68 18.68
CA LEU A 270 -2.42 20.20 17.78
C LEU A 270 -1.96 18.86 17.23
N VAL A 271 -2.81 17.84 17.30
CA VAL A 271 -2.56 16.52 16.70
C VAL A 271 -3.76 16.11 15.87
N LEU A 272 -3.49 15.64 14.66
CA LEU A 272 -4.45 15.03 13.76
C LEU A 272 -4.20 13.52 13.76
N LYS A 273 -5.27 12.73 13.95
CA LYS A 273 -5.20 11.26 14.04
C LYS A 273 -5.99 10.58 12.93
N THR A 274 -5.45 9.48 12.41
CA THR A 274 -6.14 8.61 11.45
C THR A 274 -5.72 7.15 11.65
N SER A 275 -6.65 6.21 11.45
CA SER A 275 -6.35 4.77 11.51
C SER A 275 -6.02 4.23 10.12
N LEU A 276 -4.87 3.57 9.98
CA LEU A 276 -4.43 2.96 8.73
C LEU A 276 -5.22 1.70 8.37
N HIS A 277 -5.92 1.07 9.33
CA HIS A 277 -6.80 -0.07 9.06
C HIS A 277 -8.12 0.34 8.43
N SER A 278 -8.64 1.52 8.79
CA SER A 278 -9.93 2.03 8.31
C SER A 278 -9.80 3.19 7.33
N PHE A 279 -8.59 3.55 6.91
CA PHE A 279 -8.37 4.64 5.98
C PHE A 279 -9.00 4.30 4.62
N LYS A 280 -10.08 5.01 4.29
CA LYS A 280 -10.78 4.95 3.00
C LYS A 280 -10.66 6.32 2.34
N LEU A 281 -10.13 6.34 1.13
CA LEU A 281 -10.22 7.51 0.25
C LEU A 281 -11.57 7.49 -0.48
N ALA A 282 -12.02 8.66 -0.91
CA ALA A 282 -13.39 8.91 -1.34
C ALA A 282 -13.87 7.99 -2.51
N ASP A 283 -15.18 7.72 -2.56
CA ASP A 283 -15.87 6.73 -3.42
C ASP A 283 -15.73 6.90 -4.95
N TRP A 284 -14.96 7.88 -5.43
CA TRP A 284 -14.76 8.17 -6.85
C TRP A 284 -13.76 7.22 -7.53
N SER A 285 -13.04 6.38 -6.77
CA SER A 285 -12.04 5.42 -7.27
C SER A 285 -12.62 4.06 -7.68
N LYS A 286 -13.93 3.96 -7.94
CA LYS A 286 -14.54 2.70 -8.35
C LYS A 286 -14.26 2.45 -9.83
N GLY A 287 -13.50 1.39 -10.12
CA GLY A 287 -13.44 0.82 -11.46
C GLY A 287 -14.83 0.34 -11.92
N ARG A 288 -14.90 -0.33 -13.07
CA ARG A 288 -16.19 -0.80 -13.62
C ARG A 288 -16.95 -1.65 -12.60
N ASP A 289 -18.27 -1.60 -12.62
CA ASP A 289 -19.08 -2.51 -11.81
C ASP A 289 -18.78 -3.97 -12.15
N PRO A 290 -18.81 -4.89 -11.17
CA PRO A 290 -18.55 -6.29 -11.43
C PRO A 290 -19.68 -6.88 -12.29
N VAL A 291 -19.31 -7.72 -13.26
CA VAL A 291 -20.30 -8.45 -14.08
C VAL A 291 -21.18 -9.32 -13.17
N PRO A 292 -22.51 -9.35 -13.39
CA PRO A 292 -23.40 -10.23 -12.65
C PRO A 292 -22.99 -11.71 -12.78
N VAL A 293 -23.17 -12.48 -11.71
CA VAL A 293 -22.95 -13.94 -11.76
C VAL A 293 -24.14 -14.58 -12.48
N HIS A 294 -23.86 -15.44 -13.45
CA HIS A 294 -24.88 -16.32 -14.02
C HIS A 294 -25.09 -17.54 -13.12
N VAL A 295 -26.29 -17.68 -12.58
CA VAL A 295 -26.69 -18.82 -11.74
C VAL A 295 -27.31 -19.89 -12.62
N ARG A 296 -26.74 -21.10 -12.61
CA ARG A 296 -27.33 -22.26 -13.29
C ARG A 296 -28.66 -22.66 -12.65
N GLU A 297 -29.61 -23.09 -13.46
CA GLU A 297 -30.84 -23.67 -12.95
C GLU A 297 -30.53 -25.06 -12.36
N GLY A 298 -30.85 -25.25 -11.08
CA GLY A 298 -30.65 -26.53 -10.41
C GLY A 298 -31.39 -27.64 -11.14
N ARG A 299 -30.69 -28.72 -11.49
CA ARG A 299 -31.34 -29.98 -11.91
C ARG A 299 -32.10 -30.56 -10.72
N GLY A 300 -33.35 -30.11 -10.53
CA GLY A 300 -34.33 -30.73 -9.66
C GLY A 300 -34.89 -29.82 -8.57
N THR A 301 -35.96 -29.09 -8.89
CA THR A 301 -37.31 -29.43 -8.43
C THR A 301 -38.27 -28.81 -9.42
N SER A 302 -39.05 -29.64 -10.12
CA SER A 302 -40.28 -29.19 -10.76
C SER A 302 -41.16 -28.56 -9.68
N SER A 303 -41.08 -27.25 -9.53
CA SER A 303 -42.17 -26.48 -8.98
C SER A 303 -43.28 -26.58 -10.00
N THR A 304 -44.17 -27.54 -9.78
CA THR A 304 -45.47 -27.67 -10.44
C THR A 304 -46.24 -26.37 -10.21
N VAL A 305 -45.97 -25.35 -11.01
CA VAL A 305 -46.96 -24.34 -11.34
C VAL A 305 -47.63 -24.90 -12.59
N GLN A 306 -48.75 -25.60 -12.38
CA GLN A 306 -49.70 -25.89 -13.43
C GLN A 306 -50.30 -24.56 -13.89
N THR A 307 -49.70 -23.97 -14.91
CA THR A 307 -50.44 -23.23 -15.91
C THR A 307 -50.31 -24.04 -17.19
N GLU A 308 -51.44 -24.57 -17.68
CA GLU A 308 -51.47 -25.36 -18.91
C GLU A 308 -50.81 -24.61 -20.06
N PRO A 309 -49.78 -25.17 -20.73
CA PRO A 309 -49.31 -24.66 -21.99
C PRO A 309 -50.08 -25.38 -23.11
N THR A 310 -51.14 -24.78 -23.62
CA THR A 310 -51.70 -25.18 -24.92
C THR A 310 -50.87 -24.53 -26.03
N LEU A 311 -49.69 -25.10 -26.28
CA LEU A 311 -48.90 -25.04 -27.52
C LEU A 311 -47.76 -26.03 -27.30
N ALA A 312 -47.47 -26.88 -28.29
CA ALA A 312 -46.47 -27.95 -28.18
C ALA A 312 -45.04 -27.39 -28.04
N LEU A 313 -44.68 -26.97 -26.82
CA LEU A 313 -43.42 -26.34 -26.41
C LEU A 313 -42.50 -27.33 -25.68
N GLU A 314 -42.61 -28.64 -25.93
CA GLU A 314 -41.92 -29.67 -25.13
C GLU A 314 -40.39 -29.66 -25.20
N ASN A 315 -39.76 -28.73 -25.93
CA ASN A 315 -38.31 -28.46 -25.88
C ASN A 315 -37.92 -27.02 -26.30
N ASP A 316 -38.83 -26.04 -26.20
CA ASP A 316 -38.52 -24.70 -26.66
C ASP A 316 -37.62 -23.94 -25.67
N ARG A 317 -36.32 -23.90 -25.97
CA ARG A 317 -35.31 -23.15 -25.22
C ARG A 317 -35.39 -21.64 -25.42
N THR A 318 -36.37 -21.13 -26.17
CA THR A 318 -36.49 -19.70 -26.46
C THR A 318 -36.61 -18.87 -25.17
N PHE A 319 -37.41 -19.31 -24.20
CA PHE A 319 -37.50 -18.62 -22.90
C PHE A 319 -36.18 -18.63 -22.14
N ASP A 320 -35.46 -19.75 -22.12
CA ASP A 320 -34.15 -19.87 -21.47
C ASP A 320 -33.11 -18.97 -22.14
N ARG A 321 -33.12 -18.89 -23.48
CA ARG A 321 -32.25 -18.01 -24.25
C ARG A 321 -32.54 -16.55 -23.96
N LEU A 322 -33.81 -16.14 -24.00
CA LEU A 322 -34.22 -14.77 -23.70
C LEU A 322 -33.83 -14.38 -22.28
N LYS A 323 -34.10 -15.24 -21.29
CA LYS A 323 -33.68 -15.05 -19.91
C LYS A 323 -32.16 -14.94 -19.77
N ALA A 324 -31.41 -15.82 -20.43
CA ALA A 324 -29.94 -15.79 -20.40
C ALA A 324 -29.35 -14.55 -21.09
N LEU A 325 -30.06 -13.97 -22.07
CA LEU A 325 -29.71 -12.68 -22.69
C LEU A 325 -30.15 -11.47 -21.83
N GLY A 326 -30.81 -11.69 -20.69
CA GLY A 326 -31.28 -10.65 -19.78
C GLY A 326 -32.68 -10.10 -20.08
N PHE A 327 -33.51 -10.84 -20.84
CA PHE A 327 -34.88 -10.46 -21.14
C PHE A 327 -35.87 -11.29 -20.33
N ARG A 328 -36.83 -10.64 -19.69
CA ARG A 328 -37.96 -11.30 -19.05
C ARG A 328 -39.18 -11.25 -19.96
N VAL A 329 -39.74 -12.41 -20.27
CA VAL A 329 -40.95 -12.54 -21.09
C VAL A 329 -42.17 -12.24 -20.23
N LEU A 330 -42.99 -11.27 -20.64
CA LEU A 330 -44.27 -10.93 -20.00
C LEU A 330 -45.43 -11.75 -20.57
N SER A 331 -45.50 -11.84 -21.90
CA SER A 331 -46.54 -12.56 -22.62
C SER A 331 -46.02 -13.07 -23.95
N VAL A 332 -46.63 -14.15 -24.41
CA VAL A 332 -46.46 -14.68 -25.76
C VAL A 332 -47.85 -14.87 -26.36
N SER A 333 -48.06 -14.31 -27.53
CA SER A 333 -49.25 -14.56 -28.35
C SER A 333 -48.84 -15.01 -29.75
N GLN A 334 -49.74 -15.69 -30.44
CA GLN A 334 -49.52 -16.13 -31.81
C GLN A 334 -50.62 -15.52 -32.69
N GLU A 335 -50.21 -14.82 -33.73
CA GLU A 335 -51.08 -14.28 -34.77
C GLU A 335 -50.72 -14.95 -36.10
N GLU A 336 -51.53 -15.93 -36.53
CA GLU A 336 -51.23 -16.78 -37.69
C GLU A 336 -49.88 -17.52 -37.54
N ASP A 337 -48.88 -17.13 -38.35
CA ASP A 337 -47.51 -17.67 -38.34
C ASP A 337 -46.52 -16.78 -37.55
N ASP A 338 -46.94 -15.60 -37.07
CA ASP A 338 -46.12 -14.67 -36.30
C ASP A 338 -46.28 -14.90 -34.78
N PHE A 339 -45.15 -15.08 -34.09
CA PHE A 339 -45.13 -15.19 -32.64
C PHE A 339 -44.72 -13.84 -32.02
N VAL A 340 -45.64 -13.23 -31.28
CA VAL A 340 -45.45 -11.94 -30.62
C VAL A 340 -45.01 -12.17 -29.17
N PHE A 341 -43.79 -11.73 -28.84
CA PHE A 341 -43.22 -11.79 -27.51
C PHE A 341 -43.15 -10.39 -26.91
N THR A 342 -43.80 -10.19 -25.77
CA THR A 342 -43.65 -8.94 -25.00
C THR A 342 -42.53 -9.12 -23.98
N LEU A 343 -41.46 -8.35 -24.10
CA LEU A 343 -40.22 -8.50 -23.33
C LEU A 343 -39.90 -7.26 -22.50
N VAL A 344 -39.48 -7.46 -21.26
CA VAL A 344 -38.83 -6.42 -20.45
C VAL A 344 -37.35 -6.69 -20.41
N ARG A 345 -36.56 -5.64 -20.69
CA ARG A 345 -35.11 -5.69 -20.54
C ARG A 345 -34.76 -5.55 -19.07
N GLU A 346 -34.12 -6.57 -18.50
CA GLU A 346 -33.58 -6.51 -17.14
C GLU A 346 -32.30 -5.67 -17.13
N GLU A 347 -31.92 -5.13 -15.97
CA GLU A 347 -30.67 -4.36 -15.81
C GLU A 347 -29.43 -5.18 -16.21
N THR A 348 -29.51 -6.51 -16.19
CA THR A 348 -28.43 -7.43 -16.54
C THR A 348 -28.29 -7.68 -18.06
N ALA A 349 -29.18 -7.14 -18.90
CA ALA A 349 -29.17 -7.40 -20.33
C ALA A 349 -28.05 -6.63 -21.04
N ASN A 350 -27.02 -7.34 -21.52
CA ASN A 350 -25.86 -6.72 -22.19
C ASN A 350 -25.84 -6.87 -23.71
N VAL A 351 -26.95 -7.31 -24.32
CA VAL A 351 -27.06 -7.51 -25.77
C VAL A 351 -28.12 -6.60 -26.39
N GLU A 352 -27.98 -6.32 -27.68
CA GLU A 352 -28.99 -5.58 -28.45
C GLU A 352 -30.29 -6.38 -28.59
N ASN A 353 -31.43 -5.68 -28.65
CA ASN A 353 -32.76 -6.27 -28.87
C ASN A 353 -32.81 -7.17 -30.13
N MET A 354 -31.99 -6.87 -31.14
CA MET A 354 -31.88 -7.68 -32.35
C MET A 354 -31.27 -9.07 -32.08
N THR A 355 -30.43 -9.20 -31.06
CA THR A 355 -29.89 -10.49 -30.59
C THR A 355 -31.00 -11.34 -29.97
N ALA A 356 -31.91 -10.72 -29.21
CA ALA A 356 -33.10 -11.40 -28.69
C ALA A 356 -34.02 -11.87 -29.83
N LEU A 357 -34.20 -11.06 -30.88
CA LEU A 357 -34.97 -11.47 -32.06
C LEU A 357 -34.34 -12.70 -32.73
N GLY A 358 -33.02 -12.74 -32.87
CA GLY A 358 -32.29 -13.89 -33.39
C GLY A 358 -32.49 -15.16 -32.57
N ALA A 359 -32.54 -15.05 -31.24
CA ALA A 359 -32.78 -16.17 -30.33
C ALA A 359 -34.15 -16.83 -30.56
N VAL A 360 -35.18 -16.01 -30.78
CA VAL A 360 -36.55 -16.45 -31.11
C VAL A 360 -36.61 -17.02 -32.53
N LEU A 361 -36.03 -16.33 -33.51
CA LEU A 361 -36.07 -16.76 -34.92
C LEU A 361 -35.33 -18.07 -35.20
N LEU A 362 -34.53 -18.60 -34.27
CA LEU A 362 -34.01 -19.97 -34.36
C LEU A 362 -35.07 -21.06 -34.13
N ALA A 363 -36.10 -20.77 -33.35
CA ALA A 363 -37.21 -21.69 -33.09
C ALA A 363 -38.40 -21.40 -34.01
N TYR A 364 -38.65 -20.12 -34.32
CA TYR A 364 -39.82 -19.67 -35.06
C TYR A 364 -39.48 -19.14 -36.47
N PRO A 365 -40.36 -19.29 -37.47
CA PRO A 365 -40.13 -18.78 -38.83
C PRO A 365 -40.30 -17.25 -38.94
N GLU A 366 -41.15 -16.66 -38.10
CA GLU A 366 -41.51 -15.25 -38.03
C GLU A 366 -41.78 -14.90 -36.56
N ALA A 367 -41.31 -13.73 -36.12
CA ALA A 367 -41.48 -13.27 -34.74
C ALA A 367 -41.51 -11.74 -34.66
N THR A 368 -42.31 -11.25 -33.72
CA THR A 368 -42.37 -9.84 -33.31
C THR A 368 -42.00 -9.72 -31.83
N LEU A 369 -41.02 -8.87 -31.50
CA LEU A 369 -40.67 -8.52 -30.12
C LEU A 369 -41.21 -7.14 -29.78
N GLU A 370 -41.96 -7.03 -28.70
CA GLU A 370 -42.47 -5.76 -28.17
C GLU A 370 -41.76 -5.43 -26.85
N PHE A 371 -41.25 -4.20 -26.73
CA PHE A 371 -40.56 -3.70 -25.54
C PHE A 371 -41.35 -2.55 -24.92
N PRO A 372 -42.32 -2.83 -24.02
CA PRO A 372 -43.16 -1.79 -23.43
C PRO A 372 -42.34 -0.83 -22.56
N GLU A 373 -42.56 0.48 -22.74
CA GLU A 373 -42.01 1.55 -21.89
C GLU A 373 -43.14 2.30 -21.15
N GLU A 374 -42.88 2.71 -19.91
CA GLU A 374 -43.88 3.35 -19.06
C GLU A 374 -44.27 4.73 -19.62
N GLY A 375 -45.47 4.82 -20.22
CA GLY A 375 -46.03 6.08 -20.74
C GLY A 375 -45.69 6.44 -22.19
N GLN A 376 -45.10 5.53 -22.99
CA GLN A 376 -44.85 5.70 -24.44
C GLN A 376 -45.22 4.43 -25.24
N GLU A 377 -45.37 4.57 -26.57
CA GLU A 377 -45.39 3.41 -27.48
C GLU A 377 -44.01 2.75 -27.45
N GLY A 378 -43.95 1.52 -26.93
CA GLY A 378 -42.71 0.75 -26.83
C GLY A 378 -42.09 0.43 -28.19
N ALA A 379 -40.77 0.24 -28.22
CA ALA A 379 -40.08 -0.21 -29.43
C ALA A 379 -40.56 -1.62 -29.82
N TYR A 380 -40.70 -1.91 -31.11
CA TYR A 380 -40.97 -3.26 -31.60
C TYR A 380 -39.99 -3.67 -32.70
N LEU A 381 -39.67 -4.96 -32.76
CA LEU A 381 -38.82 -5.56 -33.79
C LEU A 381 -39.55 -6.75 -34.40
N HIS A 382 -39.81 -6.68 -35.70
CA HIS A 382 -40.41 -7.77 -36.47
C HIS A 382 -39.42 -8.28 -37.50
N GLY A 383 -39.30 -9.59 -37.65
CA GLY A 383 -38.48 -10.19 -38.70
C GLY A 383 -38.86 -11.63 -39.02
N ARG A 384 -38.50 -12.07 -40.22
CA ARG A 384 -38.63 -13.45 -40.68
C ARG A 384 -37.26 -14.10 -40.76
N ARG A 385 -37.16 -15.37 -40.36
CA ARG A 385 -35.89 -16.14 -40.36
C ARG A 385 -35.09 -15.99 -41.66
N ASN A 386 -35.76 -15.91 -42.80
CA ASN A 386 -35.14 -15.91 -44.12
C ASN A 386 -34.98 -14.51 -44.75
N ASP A 387 -35.52 -13.44 -44.14
CA ASP A 387 -35.30 -12.09 -44.64
C ASP A 387 -33.91 -11.57 -44.23
N GLU A 388 -33.58 -10.33 -44.62
CA GLU A 388 -32.27 -9.73 -44.34
C GLU A 388 -32.09 -9.41 -42.84
N LEU A 389 -33.15 -8.92 -42.20
CA LEU A 389 -33.14 -8.56 -40.78
C LEU A 389 -32.99 -9.82 -39.91
N GLY A 390 -33.79 -10.86 -40.16
CA GLY A 390 -33.79 -12.12 -39.44
C GLY A 390 -32.48 -12.90 -39.61
N ARG A 391 -31.88 -12.90 -40.81
CA ARG A 391 -30.54 -13.46 -41.02
C ARG A 391 -29.48 -12.70 -40.22
N THR A 392 -29.57 -11.38 -40.16
CA THR A 392 -28.66 -10.54 -39.35
C THR A 392 -28.86 -10.79 -37.86
N ALA A 393 -30.11 -10.86 -37.40
CA ALA A 393 -30.49 -11.12 -36.02
C ALA A 393 -29.99 -12.51 -35.55
N ILE A 394 -30.21 -13.55 -36.35
CA ILE A 394 -29.69 -14.90 -36.08
C ILE A 394 -28.16 -14.88 -36.04
N ALA A 395 -27.50 -14.22 -36.99
CA ALA A 395 -26.03 -14.12 -36.99
C ALA A 395 -25.48 -13.39 -35.76
N LEU A 396 -26.20 -12.40 -35.21
CA LEU A 396 -25.86 -11.76 -33.94
C LEU A 396 -26.05 -12.73 -32.77
N PHE A 397 -27.16 -13.47 -32.73
CA PHE A 397 -27.39 -14.48 -31.69
C PHE A 397 -26.36 -15.62 -31.73
N GLU A 398 -25.97 -16.09 -32.92
CA GLU A 398 -24.93 -17.12 -33.09
C GLU A 398 -23.54 -16.69 -32.60
N ARG A 399 -23.31 -15.37 -32.46
CA ARG A 399 -22.08 -14.81 -31.87
C ARG A 399 -22.19 -14.58 -30.35
N SER A 400 -23.39 -14.71 -29.77
CA SER A 400 -23.61 -14.51 -28.33
C SER A 400 -23.09 -15.68 -27.51
N ASP A 401 -22.67 -15.40 -26.28
CA ASP A 401 -22.20 -16.43 -25.34
C ASP A 401 -23.28 -17.48 -25.05
N VAL A 402 -24.54 -17.06 -25.05
CA VAL A 402 -25.70 -17.95 -24.85
C VAL A 402 -25.73 -19.04 -25.92
N TYR A 403 -25.59 -18.69 -27.20
CA TYR A 403 -25.59 -19.67 -28.29
C TYR A 403 -24.34 -20.56 -28.25
N LEU A 404 -23.15 -19.94 -28.12
CA LEU A 404 -21.88 -20.68 -28.11
C LEU A 404 -21.83 -21.70 -26.96
N ARG A 405 -22.26 -21.29 -25.77
CA ARG A 405 -22.40 -22.15 -24.60
C ARG A 405 -23.42 -23.26 -24.82
N GLU A 406 -24.53 -22.96 -25.48
CA GLU A 406 -25.54 -23.97 -25.82
C GLU A 406 -24.98 -25.06 -26.75
N GLN A 407 -24.20 -24.69 -27.77
CA GLN A 407 -23.56 -25.65 -28.66
C GLN A 407 -22.49 -26.47 -27.96
N ALA A 408 -21.61 -25.82 -27.19
CA ALA A 408 -20.55 -26.49 -26.42
C ALA A 408 -21.13 -27.49 -25.40
N SER A 409 -22.22 -27.12 -24.71
CA SER A 409 -22.91 -27.99 -23.75
C SER A 409 -23.41 -29.31 -24.35
N ARG A 410 -23.65 -29.36 -25.67
CA ARG A 410 -24.12 -30.58 -26.38
C ARG A 410 -22.99 -31.52 -26.73
N LYS A 411 -21.78 -30.99 -26.99
CA LYS A 411 -20.60 -31.75 -27.41
C LYS A 411 -19.31 -31.07 -26.91
N LEU A 412 -19.03 -31.16 -25.61
CA LEU A 412 -17.81 -30.62 -24.98
C LEU A 412 -16.50 -31.23 -25.51
N THR A 413 -16.56 -32.33 -26.27
CA THR A 413 -15.40 -32.91 -26.96
C THR A 413 -15.09 -32.22 -28.29
N ASP A 414 -15.96 -31.33 -28.78
CA ASP A 414 -15.75 -30.61 -30.03
C ASP A 414 -14.79 -29.43 -29.83
N ALA A 415 -13.55 -29.64 -30.27
CA ALA A 415 -12.50 -28.64 -30.17
C ALA A 415 -12.84 -27.33 -30.90
N ALA A 416 -13.64 -27.36 -31.97
CA ALA A 416 -14.00 -26.15 -32.72
C ALA A 416 -14.99 -25.27 -31.95
N GLU A 417 -16.00 -25.87 -31.31
CA GLU A 417 -16.96 -25.12 -30.49
C GLU A 417 -16.31 -24.62 -29.19
N ASN A 418 -15.50 -25.44 -28.53
CA ASN A 418 -14.75 -25.00 -27.35
C ASN A 418 -13.76 -23.87 -27.69
N ARG A 419 -13.17 -23.86 -28.89
CA ARG A 419 -12.30 -22.76 -29.31
C ARG A 419 -13.06 -21.46 -29.48
N ARG A 420 -14.24 -21.48 -30.13
CA ARG A 420 -15.09 -20.28 -30.24
C ARG A 420 -15.52 -19.75 -28.88
N LEU A 421 -15.78 -20.65 -27.94
CA LEU A 421 -16.13 -20.31 -26.57
C LEU A 421 -14.96 -19.71 -25.80
N ALA A 422 -13.75 -20.27 -25.95
CA ALA A 422 -12.53 -19.71 -25.38
C ALA A 422 -12.24 -18.32 -25.96
N ASP A 423 -12.42 -18.14 -27.27
CA ASP A 423 -12.31 -16.84 -27.93
C ASP A 423 -13.34 -15.83 -27.40
N ALA A 424 -14.56 -16.28 -27.08
CA ALA A 424 -15.60 -15.44 -26.48
C ALA A 424 -15.23 -15.00 -25.06
N ALA A 425 -14.84 -15.94 -24.19
CA ALA A 425 -14.38 -15.62 -22.84
C ALA A 425 -13.17 -14.67 -22.85
N LEU A 426 -12.22 -14.88 -23.78
CA LEU A 426 -11.09 -13.98 -23.96
C LEU A 426 -11.53 -12.55 -24.34
N ARG A 427 -12.54 -12.40 -25.22
CA ARG A 427 -13.12 -11.09 -25.56
C ARG A 427 -13.79 -10.45 -24.34
N ASP A 428 -14.65 -11.17 -23.64
CA ASP A 428 -15.37 -10.65 -22.46
C ASP A 428 -14.40 -10.18 -21.37
N LEU A 429 -13.33 -10.94 -21.13
CA LEU A 429 -12.27 -10.58 -20.19
C LEU A 429 -11.49 -9.34 -20.66
N LYS A 430 -11.21 -9.19 -21.96
CA LYS A 430 -10.57 -7.99 -22.53
C LYS A 430 -11.48 -6.77 -22.43
N ASP A 431 -12.76 -6.92 -22.75
CA ASP A 431 -13.75 -5.86 -22.71
C ASP A 431 -13.96 -5.34 -21.28
N ASN A 432 -13.67 -6.15 -20.26
CA ASN A 432 -13.69 -5.80 -18.84
C ASN A 432 -12.32 -5.42 -18.25
N ASP A 433 -11.31 -5.16 -19.09
CA ASP A 433 -9.96 -4.73 -18.71
C ASP A 433 -9.19 -5.73 -17.80
N LEU A 434 -9.53 -7.03 -17.86
CA LEU A 434 -8.91 -8.06 -17.01
C LEU A 434 -7.62 -8.67 -17.62
N ALA A 435 -7.10 -8.10 -18.71
CA ALA A 435 -5.82 -8.47 -19.34
C ALA A 435 -5.58 -10.00 -19.48
N PRO A 436 -6.49 -10.76 -20.11
CA PRO A 436 -6.29 -12.19 -20.34
C PRO A 436 -5.16 -12.43 -21.36
N LEU A 437 -4.39 -13.49 -21.15
CA LEU A 437 -3.35 -14.00 -22.06
C LEU A 437 -3.84 -15.22 -22.82
N SER A 438 -4.44 -16.18 -22.11
CA SER A 438 -5.01 -17.38 -22.75
C SER A 438 -6.21 -17.92 -21.97
N VAL A 439 -7.15 -18.56 -22.67
CA VAL A 439 -8.24 -19.34 -22.07
C VAL A 439 -8.17 -20.77 -22.57
N ARG A 440 -8.17 -21.71 -21.63
CA ARG A 440 -8.17 -23.16 -21.87
C ARG A 440 -9.41 -23.79 -21.28
N ILE A 441 -10.14 -24.55 -22.09
CA ILE A 441 -11.38 -25.21 -21.67
C ILE A 441 -11.20 -26.72 -21.73
N GLY A 442 -11.52 -27.40 -20.63
CA GLY A 442 -11.60 -28.85 -20.55
C GLY A 442 -12.97 -29.30 -20.06
N GLU A 443 -13.11 -30.59 -19.76
CA GLU A 443 -14.41 -31.20 -19.49
C GLU A 443 -15.13 -30.63 -18.25
N TYR A 444 -14.38 -30.36 -17.17
CA TYR A 444 -14.91 -29.89 -15.88
C TYR A 444 -14.29 -28.58 -15.38
N ARG A 445 -13.26 -28.08 -16.07
CA ARG A 445 -12.48 -26.91 -15.65
C ARG A 445 -12.22 -25.95 -16.80
N ALA A 446 -12.22 -24.66 -16.48
CA ALA A 446 -11.74 -23.61 -17.36
C ALA A 446 -10.54 -22.93 -16.70
N GLU A 447 -9.44 -22.83 -17.42
CA GLU A 447 -8.24 -22.18 -16.97
C GLU A 447 -8.03 -20.87 -17.75
N VAL A 448 -7.77 -19.81 -17.01
CA VAL A 448 -7.49 -18.47 -17.54
C VAL A 448 -6.12 -18.06 -17.06
N VAL A 449 -5.20 -17.86 -18.01
CA VAL A 449 -3.92 -17.18 -17.76
C VAL A 449 -4.13 -15.71 -18.07
N LYS A 450 -3.81 -14.83 -17.13
CA LYS A 450 -3.98 -13.37 -17.26
C LYS A 450 -2.82 -12.63 -16.62
N ASN A 451 -2.50 -11.43 -17.12
CA ASN A 451 -1.68 -10.50 -16.34
C ASN A 451 -2.47 -10.03 -15.11
N ILE A 452 -1.78 -9.68 -14.02
CA ILE A 452 -2.43 -9.09 -12.86
C ILE A 452 -2.99 -7.73 -13.24
N GLY A 453 -4.28 -7.51 -12.99
CA GLY A 453 -4.92 -6.28 -13.37
C GLY A 453 -6.42 -6.43 -13.66
N PRO A 454 -7.15 -5.30 -13.57
CA PRO A 454 -6.60 -3.95 -13.41
C PRO A 454 -6.38 -3.54 -11.94
N TYR A 455 -6.84 -4.34 -10.98
CA TYR A 455 -6.74 -4.05 -9.55
C TYR A 455 -5.44 -4.57 -8.92
N ALA A 456 -5.00 -3.97 -7.82
CA ALA A 456 -3.83 -4.43 -7.06
C ALA A 456 -4.12 -5.76 -6.33
N GLU A 457 -5.37 -5.96 -5.90
CA GLU A 457 -5.81 -7.16 -5.20
C GLU A 457 -6.03 -8.32 -6.19
N ILE A 458 -5.16 -9.34 -6.12
CA ILE A 458 -5.27 -10.54 -6.97
C ILE A 458 -6.63 -11.25 -6.78
N PRO A 459 -7.15 -11.46 -5.55
CA PRO A 459 -8.47 -12.05 -5.36
C PRO A 459 -9.58 -11.28 -6.08
N ARG A 460 -9.55 -9.95 -6.08
CA ARG A 460 -10.53 -9.12 -6.80
C ARG A 460 -10.53 -9.38 -8.30
N ASN A 461 -9.34 -9.40 -8.89
CA ASN A 461 -9.18 -9.72 -10.32
C ASN A 461 -9.70 -11.14 -10.63
N ALA A 462 -9.39 -12.12 -9.79
CA ALA A 462 -9.81 -13.51 -9.98
C ALA A 462 -11.32 -13.70 -9.81
N GLY A 463 -11.93 -13.02 -8.86
CA GLY A 463 -13.38 -13.03 -8.65
C GLY A 463 -14.15 -12.46 -9.85
N ARG A 464 -13.65 -11.36 -10.43
CA ARG A 464 -14.20 -10.78 -11.66
C ARG A 464 -14.03 -11.68 -12.87
N THR A 465 -12.89 -12.36 -12.99
CA THR A 465 -12.70 -13.42 -13.98
C THR A 465 -13.71 -14.54 -13.78
N ALA A 466 -13.89 -15.05 -12.55
CA ALA A 466 -14.86 -16.10 -12.24
C ALA A 466 -16.30 -15.71 -12.59
N ARG A 467 -16.70 -14.46 -12.31
CA ARG A 467 -18.02 -13.92 -12.70
C ARG A 467 -18.25 -14.02 -14.22
N ILE A 468 -17.30 -13.58 -15.03
CA ILE A 468 -17.40 -13.70 -16.50
C ILE A 468 -17.42 -15.18 -16.93
N LEU A 469 -16.61 -16.03 -16.31
CA LEU A 469 -16.63 -17.46 -16.62
C LEU A 469 -17.98 -18.12 -16.25
N THR A 470 -18.71 -17.60 -15.25
CA THR A 470 -20.05 -18.13 -14.94
C THR A 470 -21.02 -17.95 -16.10
N SER A 471 -20.98 -16.80 -16.79
CA SER A 471 -21.85 -16.52 -17.95
C SER A 471 -21.40 -17.25 -19.21
N THR A 472 -20.09 -17.30 -19.46
CA THR A 472 -19.57 -17.81 -20.73
C THR A 472 -19.41 -19.33 -20.74
N MET A 473 -19.00 -19.97 -19.63
CA MET A 473 -18.69 -21.42 -19.63
C MET A 473 -19.95 -22.32 -19.59
N PRO A 474 -19.92 -23.54 -20.16
CA PRO A 474 -21.03 -24.50 -20.11
C PRO A 474 -21.27 -25.02 -18.70
N ASP A 475 -22.47 -25.51 -18.41
CA ASP A 475 -22.87 -25.93 -17.07
C ASP A 475 -22.02 -27.06 -16.49
N GLN A 476 -21.35 -27.86 -17.32
CA GLN A 476 -20.48 -28.95 -16.86
C GLN A 476 -19.14 -28.44 -16.28
N VAL A 477 -18.73 -27.21 -16.58
CA VAL A 477 -17.52 -26.60 -16.02
C VAL A 477 -17.82 -26.10 -14.61
N GLU A 478 -17.12 -26.60 -13.62
CA GLU A 478 -17.40 -26.34 -12.19
C GLU A 478 -16.22 -25.70 -11.47
N LEU A 479 -15.01 -25.81 -12.04
CA LEU A 479 -13.79 -25.22 -11.49
C LEU A 479 -13.22 -24.17 -12.45
N PHE A 480 -12.87 -23.01 -11.88
CA PHE A 480 -12.19 -21.93 -12.59
C PHE A 480 -10.79 -21.77 -12.03
N ASP A 481 -9.80 -22.01 -12.87
CA ASP A 481 -8.39 -21.83 -12.53
C ASP A 481 -7.92 -20.49 -13.07
N VAL A 482 -7.71 -19.53 -12.18
CA VAL A 482 -7.22 -18.20 -12.54
C VAL A 482 -5.73 -18.12 -12.21
N ILE A 483 -4.90 -18.07 -13.25
CA ILE A 483 -3.45 -17.96 -13.16
C ILE A 483 -3.07 -16.50 -13.43
N SER A 484 -2.48 -15.89 -12.42
CA SER A 484 -2.07 -14.50 -12.42
C SER A 484 -0.56 -14.41 -12.72
N MET A 485 -0.26 -13.77 -13.85
CA MET A 485 1.08 -13.53 -14.35
C MET A 485 1.52 -12.09 -14.04
N GLU A 486 2.80 -11.92 -13.74
CA GLU A 486 3.44 -10.62 -13.60
C GLU A 486 4.81 -10.66 -14.27
N ARG A 487 5.02 -9.83 -15.30
CA ARG A 487 6.29 -9.77 -16.07
C ARG A 487 6.78 -11.17 -16.54
N GLY A 488 5.84 -11.99 -17.02
CA GLY A 488 6.11 -13.36 -17.48
C GLY A 488 6.25 -14.42 -16.39
N LEU A 489 6.18 -14.05 -15.11
CA LEU A 489 6.21 -15.00 -13.99
C LEU A 489 4.80 -15.36 -13.52
N GLU A 490 4.52 -16.65 -13.34
CA GLU A 490 3.34 -17.10 -12.58
C GLU A 490 3.54 -16.75 -11.11
N ILE A 491 2.76 -15.78 -10.60
CA ILE A 491 2.87 -15.38 -9.19
C ILE A 491 1.74 -15.92 -8.33
N SER A 492 0.57 -16.22 -8.91
CA SER A 492 -0.55 -16.82 -8.18
C SER A 492 -1.39 -17.72 -9.07
N ARG A 493 -1.92 -18.79 -8.47
CA ARG A 493 -2.89 -19.71 -9.07
C ARG A 493 -4.03 -19.93 -8.09
N LEU A 494 -5.24 -19.55 -8.48
CA LEU A 494 -6.45 -19.70 -7.69
C LEU A 494 -7.41 -20.65 -8.40
N SER A 495 -7.76 -21.75 -7.75
CA SER A 495 -8.78 -22.69 -8.22
C SER A 495 -10.08 -22.43 -7.46
N LEU A 496 -11.06 -21.88 -8.16
CA LEU A 496 -12.30 -21.36 -7.60
C LEU A 496 -13.49 -22.23 -8.03
N MET A 497 -14.37 -22.61 -7.09
CA MET A 497 -15.56 -23.38 -7.40
C MET A 497 -16.68 -22.46 -7.91
N ARG A 498 -17.20 -22.72 -9.12
CA ARG A 498 -18.31 -21.96 -9.73
C ARG A 498 -19.50 -21.84 -8.78
N LYS A 499 -19.92 -22.96 -8.18
CA LYS A 499 -21.08 -23.02 -7.27
C LYS A 499 -21.02 -22.00 -6.13
N GLU A 500 -19.83 -21.64 -5.63
CA GLU A 500 -19.73 -20.73 -4.49
C GLU A 500 -20.02 -19.28 -4.91
N PHE A 501 -19.66 -18.90 -6.14
CA PHE A 501 -20.09 -17.63 -6.75
C PHE A 501 -21.60 -17.62 -7.02
N GLU A 502 -22.16 -18.73 -7.50
CA GLU A 502 -23.61 -18.87 -7.73
C GLU A 502 -24.42 -18.75 -6.44
N LYS A 503 -23.94 -19.34 -5.34
CA LYS A 503 -24.61 -19.18 -4.05
C LYS A 503 -24.46 -17.76 -3.50
N ALA A 504 -23.26 -17.17 -3.59
CA ALA A 504 -23.02 -15.78 -3.17
C ALA A 504 -23.95 -14.80 -3.90
N ALA A 505 -24.19 -15.01 -5.20
CA ALA A 505 -25.13 -14.23 -6.00
C ALA A 505 -26.59 -14.32 -5.53
N ASN A 506 -26.96 -15.43 -4.86
CA ASN A 506 -28.27 -15.64 -4.24
C ASN A 506 -28.30 -15.27 -2.74
N TYR A 507 -27.32 -14.48 -2.26
CA TYR A 507 -27.16 -14.12 -0.85
C TYR A 507 -26.96 -15.33 0.08
N GLN A 508 -26.39 -16.41 -0.45
CA GLN A 508 -26.12 -17.67 0.24
C GLN A 508 -24.62 -17.98 0.26
N GLY A 509 -23.80 -17.10 0.80
CA GLY A 509 -22.39 -17.43 1.06
C GLY A 509 -21.56 -16.21 1.38
N SER A 510 -20.26 -16.43 1.64
CA SER A 510 -19.32 -15.35 1.97
C SER A 510 -17.96 -15.52 1.29
N PRO A 511 -17.14 -14.44 1.19
CA PRO A 511 -15.75 -14.55 0.76
C PRO A 511 -14.97 -15.65 1.50
N GLU A 512 -15.19 -15.81 2.80
CA GLU A 512 -14.51 -16.80 3.63
C GLU A 512 -14.91 -18.24 3.28
N GLU A 513 -16.17 -18.49 2.92
CA GLU A 513 -16.59 -19.81 2.42
C GLU A 513 -15.95 -20.14 1.06
N ILE A 514 -15.82 -19.14 0.18
CA ILE A 514 -15.07 -19.28 -1.07
C ILE A 514 -13.60 -19.59 -0.75
N LEU A 515 -12.99 -18.92 0.25
CA LEU A 515 -11.60 -19.17 0.64
C LEU A 515 -11.37 -20.62 1.07
N VAL A 516 -12.23 -21.13 1.96
CA VAL A 516 -12.11 -22.48 2.52
C VAL A 516 -12.24 -23.57 1.46
N THR A 517 -12.98 -23.30 0.38
CA THR A 517 -13.21 -24.23 -0.73
C THR A 517 -12.27 -24.03 -1.91
N SER A 518 -11.43 -22.99 -1.89
CA SER A 518 -10.49 -22.67 -2.96
C SER A 518 -9.13 -23.35 -2.73
N GLU A 519 -8.44 -23.66 -3.83
CA GLU A 519 -7.03 -24.03 -3.78
C GLU A 519 -6.16 -22.84 -4.17
N ILE A 520 -5.12 -22.56 -3.36
CA ILE A 520 -4.20 -21.43 -3.56
C ILE A 520 -2.80 -21.98 -3.81
N ASN A 521 -2.21 -21.60 -4.95
CA ASN A 521 -0.83 -21.90 -5.35
C ASN A 521 -0.48 -23.39 -5.30
N ASN A 522 -1.46 -24.25 -5.62
CA ASN A 522 -1.25 -25.69 -5.71
C ASN A 522 -0.64 -26.05 -7.07
N ASP A 523 0.18 -27.11 -7.12
CA ASP A 523 0.64 -27.69 -8.38
C ASP A 523 -0.53 -28.46 -9.01
N ALA A 524 -1.49 -27.71 -9.57
CA ALA A 524 -2.65 -28.29 -10.23
C ALA A 524 -2.17 -29.25 -11.33
N THR A 525 -2.77 -30.43 -11.42
CA THR A 525 -2.45 -31.38 -12.48
C THR A 525 -2.73 -30.71 -13.83
N ALA A 526 -1.72 -30.62 -14.69
CA ALA A 526 -1.86 -30.03 -16.01
C ALA A 526 -3.06 -30.65 -16.76
N MET A 527 -3.86 -29.83 -17.44
CA MET A 527 -4.95 -30.34 -18.29
C MET A 527 -4.34 -31.25 -19.36
N LYS A 528 -4.92 -32.43 -19.59
CA LYS A 528 -4.46 -33.32 -20.65
C LYS A 528 -4.66 -32.64 -22.01
N GLU A 529 -3.57 -32.36 -22.74
CA GLU A 529 -3.58 -31.59 -23.99
C GLU A 529 -4.59 -32.08 -25.03
N GLU A 530 -4.85 -33.40 -25.10
CA GLU A 530 -5.73 -34.02 -26.10
C GLU A 530 -7.21 -33.57 -26.04
N GLN A 531 -7.65 -32.91 -24.96
CA GLN A 531 -9.05 -32.49 -24.76
C GLN A 531 -9.22 -30.98 -24.51
N VAL A 532 -8.20 -30.17 -24.80
CA VAL A 532 -8.21 -28.74 -24.46
C VAL A 532 -8.28 -27.88 -25.71
N ALA A 533 -9.27 -27.01 -25.79
CA ALA A 533 -9.24 -25.91 -26.74
C ALA A 533 -8.54 -24.70 -26.10
N THR A 534 -7.69 -24.03 -26.88
CA THR A 534 -6.91 -22.87 -26.42
C THR A 534 -7.15 -21.68 -27.34
N ALA A 535 -7.36 -20.51 -26.75
CA ALA A 535 -7.41 -19.21 -27.40
C ALA A 535 -6.39 -18.28 -26.75
N ASP A 536 -5.59 -17.58 -27.56
CA ASP A 536 -4.50 -16.71 -27.09
C ASP A 536 -4.72 -15.25 -27.49
N ALA A 537 -4.25 -14.33 -26.65
CA ALA A 537 -4.48 -12.90 -26.78
C ALA A 537 -3.64 -12.19 -27.84
N GLY A 538 -2.66 -12.86 -28.45
CA GLY A 538 -1.64 -12.29 -29.34
C GLY A 538 -0.34 -11.91 -28.60
N GLU A 539 0.78 -11.82 -29.32
CA GLU A 539 2.08 -11.46 -28.74
C GLU A 539 2.19 -9.95 -28.48
N GLY A 540 2.68 -9.61 -27.29
CA GLY A 540 3.12 -8.28 -26.90
C GLY A 540 2.03 -7.37 -26.31
N ALA A 541 2.39 -6.64 -25.26
CA ALA A 541 1.48 -5.72 -24.55
C ALA A 541 2.15 -4.36 -24.32
N PHE A 542 1.44 -3.28 -24.66
CA PHE A 542 1.86 -1.91 -24.37
C PHE A 542 1.02 -1.35 -23.23
N GLU A 543 1.69 -0.87 -22.19
CA GLU A 543 1.08 -0.28 -21.01
C GLU A 543 1.70 1.09 -20.75
N TRP A 544 0.90 2.05 -20.28
CA TRP A 544 1.39 3.35 -19.87
C TRP A 544 0.54 3.95 -18.75
N ASP A 545 1.15 4.76 -17.90
CA ASP A 545 0.48 5.47 -16.81
C ASP A 545 1.16 6.84 -16.56
N ILE A 546 0.43 7.77 -15.92
CA ILE A 546 0.98 9.05 -15.46
C ILE A 546 0.81 9.12 -13.95
N LEU A 547 1.93 9.21 -13.24
CA LEU A 547 1.97 9.17 -11.78
C LEU A 547 2.52 10.48 -11.21
N PRO A 548 1.98 10.99 -10.09
CA PRO A 548 2.67 11.96 -9.28
C PRO A 548 3.86 11.28 -8.58
N GLU A 549 5.00 11.96 -8.54
CA GLU A 549 6.20 11.50 -7.83
C GLU A 549 6.70 12.63 -6.92
N VAL A 550 7.01 12.29 -5.67
CA VAL A 550 7.52 13.24 -4.68
C VAL A 550 8.92 12.81 -4.25
N THR A 551 9.89 13.70 -4.41
CA THR A 551 11.23 13.51 -3.84
C THR A 551 11.41 14.52 -2.73
N SER A 552 11.88 14.09 -1.57
CA SER A 552 12.05 14.98 -0.41
C SER A 552 13.42 14.82 0.25
N HIS A 553 13.88 15.90 0.86
CA HIS A 553 15.13 15.97 1.59
C HIS A 553 14.87 16.58 2.97
N PHE A 554 15.35 15.89 4.01
CA PHE A 554 15.30 16.34 5.40
C PHE A 554 16.72 16.55 5.96
N GLY A 555 17.32 17.72 5.76
CA GLY A 555 18.66 18.03 6.28
C GLY A 555 18.68 18.54 7.73
N SER A 556 19.88 18.66 8.28
CA SER A 556 20.17 18.96 9.71
C SER A 556 20.77 20.35 9.97
N ILE A 557 21.30 21.01 8.94
CA ILE A 557 22.04 22.27 9.08
C ILE A 557 21.12 23.44 8.73
N SER A 558 21.32 24.62 9.32
CA SER A 558 20.44 25.80 9.20
C SER A 558 20.14 26.26 7.77
N ASN A 559 21.05 26.04 6.82
CA ASN A 559 20.89 26.34 5.38
C ASN A 559 20.40 25.13 4.55
N ASP A 560 20.25 23.95 5.15
CA ASP A 560 19.88 22.70 4.49
C ASP A 560 18.58 22.11 5.05
N LYS A 561 17.55 22.97 5.21
CA LYS A 561 16.24 22.58 5.77
C LYS A 561 15.46 21.65 4.84
N PHE A 562 14.22 21.31 5.23
CA PHE A 562 13.28 20.55 4.40
C PHE A 562 13.17 21.14 2.99
N LYS A 563 13.36 20.29 1.98
CA LYS A 563 13.19 20.59 0.56
C LYS A 563 12.41 19.45 -0.10
N ALA A 564 11.64 19.77 -1.14
CA ALA A 564 10.90 18.75 -1.87
C ALA A 564 10.60 19.20 -3.29
N ASP A 565 10.56 18.23 -4.20
CA ASP A 565 10.09 18.39 -5.56
C ASP A 565 8.89 17.49 -5.82
N LEU A 566 7.91 18.02 -6.54
CA LEU A 566 6.79 17.29 -7.11
C LEU A 566 6.99 17.15 -8.62
N TYR A 567 6.85 15.94 -9.12
CA TYR A 567 6.97 15.58 -10.52
C TYR A 567 5.68 14.93 -11.04
N ALA A 568 5.44 15.09 -12.34
CA ALA A 568 4.56 14.21 -13.10
C ALA A 568 5.44 13.25 -13.92
N THR A 569 5.30 11.95 -13.70
CA THR A 569 6.11 10.91 -14.34
C THR A 569 5.25 10.10 -15.30
N LEU A 570 5.60 10.11 -16.59
CA LEU A 570 5.04 9.21 -17.59
C LEU A 570 5.83 7.90 -17.55
N LEU A 571 5.14 6.81 -17.26
CA LEU A 571 5.65 5.45 -17.34
C LEU A 571 5.11 4.80 -18.61
N ALA A 572 5.98 4.15 -19.39
CA ALA A 572 5.59 3.32 -20.52
C ALA A 572 6.34 2.00 -20.48
N ARG A 573 5.65 0.90 -20.76
CA ARG A 573 6.19 -0.46 -20.82
C ARG A 573 5.72 -1.14 -22.09
N TYR A 574 6.64 -1.86 -22.74
CA TYR A 574 6.33 -2.78 -23.81
C TYR A 574 6.90 -4.15 -23.49
N SER A 575 6.02 -5.13 -23.32
CA SER A 575 6.37 -6.54 -23.15
C SER A 575 6.45 -7.17 -24.53
N PHE A 576 7.60 -7.72 -24.92
CA PHE A 576 7.79 -8.36 -26.22
C PHE A 576 7.23 -9.78 -26.23
N TYR A 577 7.57 -10.54 -25.20
CA TYR A 577 7.10 -11.89 -24.91
C TYR A 577 7.27 -12.14 -23.40
N ASP A 578 6.84 -13.30 -22.91
CA ASP A 578 6.92 -13.62 -21.48
C ASP A 578 8.36 -13.48 -20.96
N GLY A 579 8.53 -12.59 -19.97
CA GLY A 579 9.81 -12.33 -19.33
C GLY A 579 10.68 -11.28 -20.01
N LEU A 580 10.45 -10.89 -21.27
CA LEU A 580 11.20 -9.81 -21.93
C LEU A 580 10.37 -8.53 -22.06
N ASP A 581 10.80 -7.47 -21.37
CA ASP A 581 10.19 -6.14 -21.46
C ASP A 581 11.20 -5.01 -21.61
N VAL A 582 10.73 -3.89 -22.17
CA VAL A 582 11.37 -2.60 -22.06
C VAL A 582 10.44 -1.64 -21.33
N MET A 583 10.98 -0.87 -20.38
CA MET A 583 10.25 0.20 -19.71
C MET A 583 11.00 1.54 -19.80
N ALA A 584 10.25 2.64 -19.85
CA ALA A 584 10.77 3.99 -19.83
C ALA A 584 10.00 4.85 -18.82
N GLU A 585 10.72 5.71 -18.08
CA GLU A 585 10.15 6.71 -17.19
C GLU A 585 10.67 8.09 -17.60
N VAL A 586 9.76 8.98 -17.97
CA VAL A 586 10.05 10.38 -18.29
C VAL A 586 9.38 11.26 -17.23
N ARG A 587 10.17 12.08 -16.53
CA ARG A 587 9.68 12.91 -15.43
C ARG A 587 9.68 14.38 -15.82
N GLN A 588 8.62 15.09 -15.46
CA GLN A 588 8.47 16.54 -15.60
C GLN A 588 8.34 17.16 -14.22
N LYS A 589 9.27 18.06 -13.85
CA LYS A 589 9.17 18.82 -12.60
C LYS A 589 8.00 19.79 -12.68
N ILE A 590 7.16 19.78 -11.65
CA ILE A 590 6.00 20.66 -11.52
C ILE A 590 6.34 21.85 -10.63
N VAL A 591 6.86 21.57 -9.44
CA VAL A 591 7.26 22.58 -8.44
C VAL A 591 8.26 21.96 -7.48
N GLY A 592 9.16 22.77 -6.94
CA GLY A 592 10.06 22.30 -5.90
C GLY A 592 11.25 23.21 -5.68
N ASN A 593 12.19 22.74 -4.87
CA ASN A 593 13.41 23.45 -4.49
C ASN A 593 14.58 22.52 -4.11
N LEU A 594 14.59 21.26 -4.55
CA LEU A 594 15.71 20.34 -4.29
C LEU A 594 17.04 20.81 -4.91
N GLU A 595 17.01 21.71 -5.88
CA GLU A 595 18.19 22.34 -6.48
C GLU A 595 19.01 23.17 -5.49
N ASP A 596 18.36 23.65 -4.41
CA ASP A 596 19.01 24.41 -3.34
C ASP A 596 19.85 23.50 -2.40
N ILE A 597 19.88 22.17 -2.62
CA ILE A 597 20.76 21.27 -1.87
C ILE A 597 22.20 21.55 -2.32
N SER A 598 22.98 22.17 -1.43
CA SER A 598 24.39 22.43 -1.65
C SER A 598 25.14 21.11 -1.92
N PRO A 599 25.88 21.01 -3.03
CA PRO A 599 26.79 19.90 -3.24
C PRO A 599 27.80 19.83 -2.09
N ARG A 600 28.08 18.62 -1.63
CA ARG A 600 29.05 18.37 -0.56
C ARG A 600 30.19 17.51 -1.13
N PRO A 601 31.08 18.11 -1.92
CA PRO A 601 32.19 17.36 -2.50
C PRO A 601 33.12 16.89 -1.39
N ASP A 602 33.42 15.61 -1.41
CA ASP A 602 34.52 15.01 -0.65
C ASP A 602 35.56 14.52 -1.66
N ASP A 603 36.82 14.91 -1.47
CA ASP A 603 37.91 14.51 -2.37
C ASP A 603 38.35 13.05 -2.12
N ASN A 604 37.97 12.46 -0.98
CA ASN A 604 38.32 11.09 -0.60
C ASN A 604 37.34 10.04 -1.12
N VAL A 605 36.10 10.44 -1.43
CA VAL A 605 35.02 9.52 -1.82
C VAL A 605 34.39 9.97 -3.14
N PRO A 606 34.07 9.04 -4.06
CA PRO A 606 33.31 9.38 -5.25
C PRO A 606 31.94 9.99 -4.91
N ALA A 607 31.61 11.11 -5.55
CA ALA A 607 30.32 11.77 -5.42
C ALA A 607 29.21 10.94 -6.09
N VAL A 608 28.62 9.99 -5.36
CA VAL A 608 27.60 9.08 -5.89
C VAL A 608 26.18 9.61 -5.75
N ARG A 609 25.90 10.42 -4.73
CA ARG A 609 24.60 11.08 -4.46
C ARG A 609 24.74 12.52 -3.96
N SER A 610 25.92 12.95 -3.51
CA SER A 610 26.18 14.34 -3.07
C SER A 610 25.92 15.40 -4.15
N ASP A 611 25.90 14.99 -5.43
CA ASP A 611 25.57 15.85 -6.57
C ASP A 611 24.07 15.96 -6.89
N ILE A 612 23.16 15.47 -6.05
CA ILE A 612 21.70 15.45 -6.32
C ILE A 612 21.13 16.80 -6.79
N GLY A 613 21.57 17.91 -6.20
CA GLY A 613 21.15 19.27 -6.60
C GLY A 613 21.39 19.54 -8.09
N ARG A 614 22.51 19.05 -8.65
CA ARG A 614 22.84 19.23 -10.08
C ARG A 614 21.94 18.41 -11.01
N TYR A 615 21.43 17.27 -10.55
CA TYR A 615 20.49 16.44 -11.30
C TYR A 615 19.04 16.98 -11.25
N VAL A 616 18.74 18.01 -10.45
CA VAL A 616 17.37 18.56 -10.31
C VAL A 616 17.23 20.04 -10.69
N ASP A 617 18.36 20.77 -10.83
CA ASP A 617 18.41 22.22 -11.05
C ASP A 617 17.97 22.67 -12.45
N ARG A 618 18.48 22.04 -13.52
CA ARG A 618 18.48 22.70 -14.85
C ARG A 618 17.63 22.05 -15.95
N TYR A 619 17.39 20.74 -15.89
CA TYR A 619 16.80 20.00 -17.01
C TYR A 619 15.44 19.41 -16.63
N SER A 620 14.39 19.78 -17.37
CA SER A 620 13.05 19.17 -17.29
C SER A 620 12.32 19.37 -18.63
N PRO A 621 11.74 18.32 -19.24
CA PRO A 621 11.63 16.95 -18.73
C PRO A 621 12.99 16.21 -18.73
N THR A 622 13.10 15.16 -17.92
CA THR A 622 14.30 14.29 -17.84
C THR A 622 13.93 12.83 -18.08
N LEU A 623 14.87 12.09 -18.69
CA LEU A 623 14.74 10.66 -18.90
C LEU A 623 15.29 9.92 -17.68
N LYS A 624 14.42 9.65 -16.71
CA LYS A 624 14.77 8.98 -15.45
C LYS A 624 15.24 7.56 -15.70
N ARG A 625 14.51 6.80 -16.53
CA ARG A 625 14.75 5.37 -16.74
C ARG A 625 14.48 4.96 -18.19
N ILE A 626 15.34 4.10 -18.74
CA ILE A 626 15.04 3.22 -19.88
C ILE A 626 15.72 1.89 -19.58
N GLN A 627 14.96 0.84 -19.32
CA GLN A 627 15.50 -0.45 -18.91
C GLN A 627 14.93 -1.57 -19.76
N PHE A 628 15.80 -2.45 -20.22
CA PHE A 628 15.45 -3.75 -20.78
C PHE A 628 15.58 -4.79 -19.67
N ASN A 629 14.54 -5.61 -19.48
CA ASN A 629 14.50 -6.67 -18.49
C ASN A 629 14.27 -8.01 -19.18
N TYR A 630 15.05 -9.01 -18.81
CA TYR A 630 14.79 -10.41 -19.11
C TYR A 630 14.64 -11.19 -17.81
N ILE A 631 13.45 -11.72 -17.56
CA ILE A 631 13.07 -12.43 -16.33
C ILE A 631 12.68 -13.86 -16.69
N GLU A 632 13.18 -14.81 -15.92
CA GLU A 632 12.91 -16.24 -16.14
C GLU A 632 12.89 -16.99 -14.80
N ASN A 633 12.23 -18.15 -14.77
CA ASN A 633 12.25 -19.10 -13.66
C ASN A 633 12.85 -20.46 -14.10
N PRO A 634 14.18 -20.54 -14.31
CA PRO A 634 14.82 -21.68 -14.98
C PRO A 634 14.71 -23.00 -14.20
N LEU A 635 14.49 -22.93 -12.89
CA LEU A 635 14.25 -24.09 -12.02
C LEU A 635 13.06 -23.79 -11.09
N PRO A 636 12.40 -24.83 -10.54
CA PRO A 636 11.40 -24.64 -9.50
C PRO A 636 11.97 -23.80 -8.34
N ASP A 637 11.21 -22.80 -7.89
CA ASP A 637 11.56 -21.88 -6.80
C ASP A 637 12.79 -20.96 -7.06
N LEU A 638 13.41 -21.01 -8.25
CA LEU A 638 14.55 -20.17 -8.62
C LEU A 638 14.16 -19.20 -9.73
N TYR A 639 14.32 -17.91 -9.45
CA TYR A 639 13.96 -16.81 -10.34
C TYR A 639 15.20 -16.00 -10.67
N THR A 640 15.33 -15.57 -11.92
CA THR A 640 16.47 -14.80 -12.40
C THR A 640 16.02 -13.60 -13.20
N ARG A 641 16.75 -12.50 -13.09
CA ARG A 641 16.55 -11.28 -13.89
C ARG A 641 17.89 -10.79 -14.41
N VAL A 642 17.94 -10.41 -15.68
CA VAL A 642 19.01 -9.62 -16.29
C VAL A 642 18.42 -8.29 -16.73
N THR A 643 19.07 -7.19 -16.34
CA THR A 643 18.61 -5.84 -16.70
C THR A 643 19.77 -5.04 -17.30
N ALA A 644 19.48 -4.25 -18.34
CA ALA A 644 20.43 -3.32 -18.93
C ALA A 644 19.77 -1.99 -19.33
N GLY A 645 20.52 -0.90 -19.28
CA GLY A 645 20.09 0.41 -19.75
C GLY A 645 20.36 1.53 -18.75
N LEU A 646 19.45 2.49 -18.68
CA LEU A 646 19.49 3.62 -17.77
C LEU A 646 18.64 3.29 -16.55
N PHE A 647 19.29 3.00 -15.42
CA PHE A 647 18.62 2.43 -14.25
C PHE A 647 17.83 3.48 -13.48
N GLU A 648 18.38 4.68 -13.34
CA GLU A 648 17.82 5.79 -12.58
C GLU A 648 18.44 7.11 -13.06
N SER A 649 18.08 8.24 -12.46
CA SER A 649 18.60 9.56 -12.86
C SER A 649 20.13 9.63 -12.87
N MET A 650 20.80 8.99 -11.89
CA MET A 650 22.26 9.11 -11.74
C MET A 650 23.07 7.98 -12.36
N TYR A 651 22.46 6.82 -12.67
CA TYR A 651 23.19 5.62 -13.09
C TYR A 651 22.51 4.87 -14.22
N GLY A 652 23.33 4.36 -15.13
CA GLY A 652 22.98 3.30 -16.09
C GLY A 652 23.97 2.15 -15.98
N GLY A 653 23.74 1.05 -16.69
CA GLY A 653 24.65 -0.09 -16.69
C GLY A 653 23.98 -1.40 -17.03
N VAL A 654 24.54 -2.49 -16.48
CA VAL A 654 24.05 -3.86 -16.64
C VAL A 654 24.07 -4.56 -15.28
N GLY A 655 23.03 -5.32 -14.98
CA GLY A 655 22.90 -6.03 -13.72
C GLY A 655 22.19 -7.36 -13.87
N ALA A 656 22.43 -8.24 -12.90
CA ALA A 656 21.73 -9.50 -12.75
C ALA A 656 21.18 -9.65 -11.33
N GLU A 657 20.15 -10.45 -11.18
CA GLU A 657 19.52 -10.81 -9.91
C GLU A 657 19.12 -12.28 -9.96
N VAL A 658 19.33 -12.97 -8.85
CA VAL A 658 18.85 -14.33 -8.61
C VAL A 658 18.08 -14.34 -7.30
N LEU A 659 16.95 -15.05 -7.26
CA LEU A 659 16.13 -15.19 -6.08
C LEU A 659 15.71 -16.65 -5.93
N TYR A 660 16.06 -17.25 -4.80
CA TYR A 660 15.50 -18.51 -4.35
C TYR A 660 14.34 -18.23 -3.38
N LYS A 661 13.13 -18.60 -3.79
CA LYS A 661 11.92 -18.46 -2.98
C LYS A 661 11.05 -19.70 -3.15
N ARG A 662 11.06 -20.55 -2.12
CA ARG A 662 10.16 -21.70 -2.06
C ARG A 662 8.70 -21.27 -1.90
N ARG A 663 7.79 -21.85 -2.69
CA ARG A 663 6.34 -21.62 -2.53
C ARG A 663 5.87 -21.92 -1.10
N GLY A 664 5.07 -21.00 -0.54
CA GLY A 664 4.55 -21.07 0.83
C GLY A 664 5.57 -20.77 1.94
N SER A 665 6.84 -20.51 1.61
CA SER A 665 7.86 -20.10 2.58
C SER A 665 7.69 -18.65 3.01
N SER A 666 7.83 -18.39 4.31
CA SER A 666 7.91 -17.04 4.86
C SER A 666 9.27 -16.37 4.68
N TRP A 667 10.24 -17.06 4.07
CA TRP A 667 11.57 -16.51 3.79
C TRP A 667 12.01 -16.74 2.35
N ALA A 668 12.91 -15.89 1.87
CA ALA A 668 13.58 -16.02 0.58
C ALA A 668 15.03 -15.54 0.68
N VAL A 669 15.90 -16.01 -0.22
CA VAL A 669 17.28 -15.56 -0.32
C VAL A 669 17.55 -15.11 -1.74
N GLY A 670 18.04 -13.89 -1.90
CA GLY A 670 18.37 -13.31 -3.20
C GLY A 670 19.82 -12.84 -3.27
N GLY A 671 20.30 -12.63 -4.48
CA GLY A 671 21.60 -12.04 -4.76
C GLY A 671 21.53 -11.17 -5.99
N ASP A 672 22.21 -10.02 -5.97
CA ASP A 672 22.34 -9.13 -7.11
C ASP A 672 23.79 -8.71 -7.36
N LEU A 673 24.12 -8.46 -8.62
CA LEU A 673 25.41 -7.96 -9.07
C LEU A 673 25.22 -7.00 -10.23
N ASN A 674 25.82 -5.82 -10.15
CA ASN A 674 25.61 -4.72 -11.07
C ASN A 674 26.93 -4.03 -11.41
N TRP A 675 27.16 -3.79 -12.69
CA TRP A 675 28.07 -2.75 -13.14
C TRP A 675 27.27 -1.48 -13.42
N ALA A 676 27.64 -0.38 -12.77
CA ALA A 676 26.94 0.90 -12.85
C ALA A 676 27.91 2.00 -13.27
N LYS A 677 27.47 2.83 -14.22
CA LYS A 677 28.21 4.00 -14.70
C LYS A 677 27.39 5.26 -14.47
N GLN A 678 28.04 6.27 -13.92
CA GLN A 678 27.39 7.52 -13.55
C GLN A 678 26.99 8.28 -14.83
N ARG A 679 25.74 8.74 -14.86
CA ARG A 679 25.15 9.47 -15.98
C ARG A 679 25.56 10.94 -15.95
N ASP A 680 25.50 11.61 -17.08
CA ASP A 680 25.63 13.07 -17.09
C ASP A 680 24.42 13.76 -16.45
N TYR A 681 24.60 14.98 -15.94
CA TYR A 681 23.56 15.74 -15.24
C TYR A 681 22.35 16.06 -16.13
N GLU A 682 22.52 16.10 -17.47
CA GLU A 682 21.42 16.28 -18.42
C GLU A 682 20.45 15.08 -18.45
N GLN A 683 20.86 13.92 -17.94
CA GLN A 683 20.05 12.69 -17.85
C GLN A 683 19.52 12.24 -19.22
N LEU A 684 20.33 12.39 -20.27
CA LEU A 684 20.10 11.77 -21.57
C LEU A 684 20.89 10.45 -21.65
N PHE A 685 21.72 10.28 -22.67
CA PHE A 685 22.47 9.05 -22.93
C PHE A 685 23.98 9.16 -22.66
N ASP A 686 24.46 10.34 -22.26
CA ASP A 686 25.86 10.57 -21.94
C ASP A 686 26.20 10.14 -20.51
N PHE A 687 27.47 9.78 -20.31
CA PHE A 687 28.00 9.27 -19.05
C PHE A 687 29.25 10.04 -18.63
N ARG A 688 29.42 10.12 -17.32
CA ARG A 688 30.62 10.62 -16.65
C ARG A 688 31.67 9.52 -16.55
N ASP A 689 32.86 9.87 -16.09
CA ASP A 689 33.99 8.93 -16.01
C ASP A 689 33.85 7.90 -14.88
N TYR A 690 33.04 8.18 -13.86
CA TYR A 690 32.88 7.28 -12.71
C TYR A 690 32.04 6.05 -13.06
N ASP A 691 32.58 4.87 -12.79
CA ASP A 691 31.89 3.59 -12.81
C ASP A 691 32.27 2.71 -11.61
N THR A 692 31.41 1.77 -11.26
CA THR A 692 31.55 0.93 -10.08
C THR A 692 30.84 -0.41 -10.27
N VAL A 693 31.23 -1.40 -9.46
CA VAL A 693 30.52 -2.67 -9.32
C VAL A 693 29.89 -2.72 -7.93
N THR A 694 28.59 -2.99 -7.88
CA THR A 694 27.81 -3.12 -6.65
C THR A 694 27.10 -4.47 -6.62
N GLY A 695 26.75 -4.96 -5.45
CA GLY A 695 26.03 -6.23 -5.34
C GLY A 695 25.81 -6.65 -3.90
N HIS A 696 24.71 -7.36 -3.66
CA HIS A 696 24.27 -7.72 -2.31
C HIS A 696 23.74 -9.15 -2.27
N VAL A 697 23.91 -9.79 -1.12
CA VAL A 697 23.10 -10.95 -0.73
C VAL A 697 21.98 -10.45 0.18
N SER A 698 20.75 -10.87 -0.11
CA SER A 698 19.55 -10.41 0.57
C SER A 698 18.81 -11.58 1.21
N LEU A 699 18.45 -11.45 2.49
CA LEU A 699 17.55 -12.35 3.20
C LEU A 699 16.23 -11.62 3.42
N TYR A 700 15.14 -12.23 2.97
CA TYR A 700 13.78 -11.73 3.12
C TYR A 700 13.03 -12.60 4.13
N HIS A 701 12.22 -12.00 4.98
CA HIS A 701 11.36 -12.68 5.94
C HIS A 701 10.01 -11.96 6.10
N GLU A 702 8.92 -12.71 6.12
CA GLU A 702 7.55 -12.23 6.32
C GLU A 702 6.97 -12.78 7.61
N ASN A 703 6.51 -11.89 8.48
CA ASN A 703 5.73 -12.23 9.66
C ASN A 703 4.24 -12.02 9.37
N SER A 704 3.52 -13.11 9.14
CA SER A 704 2.07 -13.08 8.83
C SER A 704 1.19 -12.63 10.00
N ARG A 705 1.67 -12.69 11.24
CA ARG A 705 0.89 -12.27 12.42
C ARG A 705 0.62 -10.77 12.45
N TYR A 706 1.60 -9.97 12.04
CA TYR A 706 1.52 -8.50 12.05
C TYR A 706 1.71 -7.86 10.67
N ASN A 707 1.90 -8.66 9.61
CA ASN A 707 2.20 -8.22 8.24
C ASN A 707 3.50 -7.44 8.13
N ILE A 708 4.52 -7.92 8.84
CA ILE A 708 5.83 -7.28 8.88
C ILE A 708 6.76 -8.01 7.92
N SER A 709 7.25 -7.28 6.92
CA SER A 709 8.32 -7.71 6.03
C SER A 709 9.65 -7.22 6.59
N THR A 710 10.67 -8.06 6.60
CA THR A 710 12.02 -7.73 7.01
C THR A 710 12.98 -8.14 5.91
N VAL A 711 13.89 -7.24 5.54
CA VAL A 711 14.94 -7.51 4.57
C VAL A 711 16.28 -7.11 5.14
N VAL A 712 17.23 -8.05 5.10
CA VAL A 712 18.63 -7.80 5.45
C VAL A 712 19.45 -7.98 4.20
N ARG A 713 20.22 -6.96 3.82
CA ARG A 713 21.09 -7.00 2.65
C ARG A 713 22.52 -6.74 3.09
N ALA A 714 23.48 -7.50 2.59
CA ALA A 714 24.90 -7.29 2.87
C ALA A 714 25.70 -7.36 1.57
N GLY A 715 26.59 -6.40 1.36
CA GLY A 715 27.27 -6.27 0.07
C GLY A 715 28.06 -4.99 -0.10
N ARG A 716 28.35 -4.68 -1.36
CA ARG A 716 29.11 -3.52 -1.81
C ARG A 716 28.18 -2.46 -2.40
N TYR A 717 28.31 -1.23 -1.91
CA TYR A 717 27.49 -0.06 -2.26
C TYR A 717 28.14 0.80 -3.35
N LEU A 718 27.43 1.83 -3.83
CA LEU A 718 27.83 2.65 -4.99
C LEU A 718 29.17 3.36 -4.82
N ALA A 719 29.47 3.89 -3.62
CA ALA A 719 30.75 4.55 -3.35
C ALA A 719 31.90 3.55 -3.16
N GLY A 720 31.60 2.25 -3.18
CA GLY A 720 32.59 1.19 -3.04
C GLY A 720 32.87 0.78 -1.59
N ASP A 721 32.04 1.22 -0.65
CA ASP A 721 32.00 0.76 0.72
C ASP A 721 31.27 -0.59 0.85
N TRP A 722 31.65 -1.38 1.84
CA TRP A 722 31.00 -2.64 2.19
C TRP A 722 30.17 -2.47 3.45
N GLY A 723 28.96 -3.02 3.46
CA GLY A 723 28.08 -2.87 4.60
C GLY A 723 26.85 -3.73 4.56
N ALA A 724 25.88 -3.37 5.40
CA ALA A 724 24.59 -4.01 5.46
C ALA A 724 23.45 -3.01 5.63
N THR A 725 22.35 -3.27 4.94
CA THR A 725 21.08 -2.55 5.07
C THR A 725 20.08 -3.45 5.77
N PHE A 726 19.47 -2.93 6.83
CA PHE A 726 18.30 -3.51 7.48
C PHE A 726 17.07 -2.69 7.09
N ASP A 727 16.05 -3.35 6.55
CA ASP A 727 14.76 -2.75 6.14
C ASP A 727 13.63 -3.53 6.82
N ILE A 728 12.71 -2.82 7.47
CA ILE A 728 11.52 -3.41 8.07
C ILE A 728 10.31 -2.57 7.69
N SER A 729 9.25 -3.22 7.23
CA SER A 729 8.01 -2.56 6.86
C SER A 729 6.79 -3.35 7.28
N ARG A 730 5.68 -2.64 7.48
CA ARG A 730 4.38 -3.23 7.76
C ARG A 730 3.37 -2.85 6.68
N ARG A 731 2.62 -3.82 6.18
CA ARG A 731 1.49 -3.63 5.26
C ARG A 731 0.15 -3.69 6.02
N PHE A 732 -0.73 -2.74 5.74
CA PHE A 732 -2.10 -2.68 6.26
C PHE A 732 -3.10 -3.27 5.25
N ASP A 733 -4.32 -3.57 5.70
CA ASP A 733 -5.35 -4.24 4.90
C ASP A 733 -5.79 -3.42 3.67
N ASN A 734 -5.57 -2.11 3.67
CA ASN A 734 -5.84 -1.24 2.53
C ASN A 734 -4.63 -1.12 1.55
N GLY A 735 -3.59 -1.92 1.76
CA GLY A 735 -2.38 -1.94 0.93
C GLY A 735 -1.33 -0.89 1.30
N ILE A 736 -1.63 0.09 2.18
CA ILE A 736 -0.62 1.04 2.65
C ILE A 736 0.52 0.29 3.33
N ARG A 737 1.75 0.66 2.99
CA ARG A 737 2.97 0.13 3.62
C ARG A 737 3.76 1.25 4.25
N ILE A 738 4.18 1.07 5.50
CA ILE A 738 5.10 1.98 6.17
C ILE A 738 6.35 1.18 6.54
N GLY A 739 7.51 1.71 6.22
CA GLY A 739 8.78 1.06 6.51
C GLY A 739 9.87 2.03 6.95
N LEU A 740 10.91 1.45 7.52
CA LEU A 740 12.14 2.13 7.91
C LEU A 740 13.33 1.29 7.48
N PHE A 741 14.43 1.97 7.15
CA PHE A 741 15.69 1.30 6.86
C PHE A 741 16.87 2.01 7.50
N ALA A 742 17.93 1.25 7.72
CA ALA A 742 19.24 1.77 8.12
C ALA A 742 20.35 0.98 7.42
N THR A 743 21.38 1.68 6.95
CA THR A 743 22.53 1.10 6.26
C THR A 743 23.82 1.50 6.96
N VAL A 744 24.55 0.52 7.48
CA VAL A 744 25.86 0.69 8.14
C VAL A 744 26.94 0.09 7.25
N THR A 745 28.04 0.83 7.03
CA THR A 745 29.14 0.41 6.16
C THR A 745 30.51 0.63 6.82
N ASP A 746 31.57 0.21 6.14
CA ASP A 746 32.97 0.39 6.57
C ASP A 746 33.54 1.78 6.23
N MET A 747 32.74 2.67 5.66
CA MET A 747 33.11 4.06 5.38
C MET A 747 33.27 4.85 6.70
N SER A 748 34.30 5.70 6.75
CA SER A 748 34.54 6.54 7.93
C SER A 748 33.46 7.60 8.10
N SER A 749 33.18 8.04 9.33
CA SER A 749 32.18 9.08 9.58
C SER A 749 32.57 10.45 8.99
N GLU A 750 33.85 10.69 8.72
CA GLU A 750 34.33 11.90 8.03
C GLU A 750 33.94 11.86 6.54
N ASP A 751 34.08 10.67 5.93
CA ASP A 751 33.86 10.41 4.50
C ASP A 751 32.39 10.11 4.14
N PHE A 752 31.55 9.78 5.13
CA PHE A 752 30.14 9.39 4.93
C PHE A 752 29.24 10.57 4.54
N GLY A 753 29.63 11.80 4.90
CA GLY A 753 28.83 13.02 4.87
C GLY A 753 28.29 13.40 6.26
N ASP A 754 27.04 13.89 6.37
CA ASP A 754 26.42 14.17 7.68
C ASP A 754 26.00 12.87 8.39
N GLY A 755 26.80 12.39 9.34
CA GLY A 755 26.51 11.22 10.20
C GLY A 755 27.31 9.97 9.80
N SER A 756 27.11 8.84 10.49
CA SER A 756 27.89 7.61 10.28
C SER A 756 27.16 6.47 9.56
N PHE A 757 25.88 6.64 9.23
CA PHE A 757 25.08 5.63 8.55
C PHE A 757 23.88 6.27 7.82
N ASP A 758 23.37 5.60 6.79
CA ASP A 758 22.21 6.08 6.03
C ASP A 758 20.92 5.54 6.65
N LYS A 759 19.88 6.38 6.71
CA LYS A 759 18.61 6.03 7.35
C LYS A 759 17.45 6.77 6.72
N GLY A 760 16.31 6.11 6.65
CA GLY A 760 15.09 6.69 6.11
C GLY A 760 13.85 5.96 6.56
N ILE A 761 12.71 6.65 6.42
CA ILE A 761 11.37 6.10 6.61
C ILE A 761 10.60 6.34 5.33
N TYR A 762 9.81 5.37 4.91
CA TYR A 762 9.04 5.46 3.69
C TYR A 762 7.60 5.02 3.90
N MET A 763 6.71 5.59 3.09
CA MET A 763 5.33 5.18 2.99
C MET A 763 5.00 4.89 1.52
N LYS A 764 4.50 3.69 1.23
CA LYS A 764 3.93 3.32 -0.07
C LYS A 764 2.41 3.31 0.06
N ILE A 765 1.74 4.12 -0.74
CA ILE A 765 0.28 4.27 -0.75
C ILE A 765 -0.24 3.77 -2.10
N PRO A 766 -1.12 2.76 -2.15
CA PRO A 766 -1.66 2.29 -3.42
C PRO A 766 -2.35 3.44 -4.16
N PHE A 767 -1.88 3.74 -5.37
CA PHE A 767 -2.34 4.86 -6.18
C PHE A 767 -3.83 4.75 -6.51
N GLY A 768 -4.31 3.51 -6.70
CA GLY A 768 -5.73 3.20 -6.91
C GLY A 768 -6.66 3.65 -5.78
N LEU A 769 -6.16 3.94 -4.57
CA LEU A 769 -7.00 4.48 -3.49
C LEU A 769 -7.49 5.91 -3.79
N PHE A 770 -6.69 6.71 -4.48
CA PHE A 770 -6.97 8.14 -4.75
C PHE A 770 -6.82 8.48 -6.23
N TRP A 771 -7.04 7.50 -7.11
CA TRP A 771 -7.08 7.71 -8.56
C TRP A 771 -8.43 7.28 -9.11
N TYR A 772 -8.86 7.91 -10.21
CA TYR A 772 -10.19 7.67 -10.80
C TYR A 772 -10.26 6.38 -11.63
N LYS A 773 -9.10 5.76 -11.88
CA LYS A 773 -8.97 4.45 -12.53
C LYS A 773 -8.28 3.48 -11.57
N PRO A 774 -8.60 2.18 -11.66
CA PRO A 774 -7.80 1.16 -10.99
C PRO A 774 -6.33 1.31 -11.40
N SER A 775 -5.43 1.22 -10.43
CA SER A 775 -3.99 1.21 -10.66
C SER A 775 -3.34 0.25 -9.68
N ARG A 776 -2.23 -0.33 -10.15
CA ARG A 776 -1.39 -1.25 -9.38
C ARG A 776 -0.10 -0.57 -8.91
N HIS A 777 0.04 0.72 -9.16
CA HIS A 777 1.22 1.49 -8.78
C HIS A 777 1.04 2.05 -7.38
N ASP A 778 2.16 2.26 -6.71
CA ASP A 778 2.20 2.89 -5.39
C ASP A 778 2.76 4.31 -5.54
N LEU A 779 2.19 5.26 -4.79
CA LEU A 779 2.86 6.52 -4.48
C LEU A 779 3.82 6.27 -3.33
N GLU A 780 5.10 6.50 -3.56
CA GLU A 780 6.14 6.38 -2.53
C GLU A 780 6.54 7.77 -2.00
N VAL A 781 6.52 7.93 -0.69
CA VAL A 781 7.01 9.12 0.01
C VAL A 781 8.11 8.68 0.96
N GLU A 782 9.33 9.13 0.70
CA GLU A 782 10.52 8.79 1.48
C GLU A 782 11.01 10.01 2.28
N PHE A 783 11.24 9.81 3.57
CA PHE A 783 11.71 10.76 4.56
C PHE A 783 13.16 10.42 4.93
N ARG A 784 14.11 11.02 4.22
CA ARG A 784 15.55 10.85 4.43
C ARG A 784 16.31 12.14 4.14
N ALA A 785 17.57 12.21 4.56
CA ALA A 785 18.47 13.25 4.05
C ALA A 785 19.15 12.76 2.78
N LEU A 786 18.98 13.53 1.71
CA LEU A 786 19.67 13.34 0.43
C LEU A 786 21.05 13.97 0.45
N GLY A 787 21.89 13.61 -0.52
CA GLY A 787 23.21 14.23 -0.71
C GLY A 787 24.35 13.58 0.07
N ARG A 788 24.21 12.30 0.46
CA ARG A 788 25.24 11.52 1.17
C ARG A 788 25.71 10.35 0.33
N ASP A 789 27.00 10.04 0.39
CA ASP A 789 27.64 9.06 -0.50
C ASP A 789 27.76 7.65 0.11
N GLY A 790 27.87 7.55 1.44
CA GLY A 790 27.95 6.27 2.14
C GLY A 790 26.66 5.46 2.13
N GLY A 791 26.77 4.12 2.03
CA GLY A 791 25.65 3.20 2.12
C GLY A 791 24.61 3.31 0.99
N GLN A 792 24.96 3.92 -0.13
CA GLN A 792 24.01 4.19 -1.22
C GLN A 792 23.84 3.01 -2.16
N ARG A 793 22.60 2.55 -2.32
CA ARG A 793 22.23 1.47 -3.25
C ARG A 793 21.89 2.03 -4.62
N LEU A 794 22.09 1.19 -5.64
CA LEU A 794 21.61 1.41 -7.00
C LEU A 794 20.11 1.11 -7.07
N ASP A 795 19.31 2.03 -7.60
CA ASP A 795 17.88 1.79 -7.85
C ASP A 795 17.68 1.18 -9.25
N ARG A 796 17.24 -0.10 -9.28
CA ARG A 796 16.92 -0.86 -10.50
C ARG A 796 15.43 -1.09 -10.69
N GLY A 797 14.59 -0.31 -10.01
CA GLY A 797 13.14 -0.51 -9.96
C GLY A 797 12.76 -1.75 -9.17
N THR A 798 11.57 -2.29 -9.45
CA THR A 798 10.98 -3.44 -8.73
C THR A 798 11.90 -4.66 -8.72
N GLU A 799 12.26 -5.16 -7.54
CA GLU A 799 13.05 -6.39 -7.33
C GLU A 799 12.22 -7.67 -7.60
N LEU A 800 12.86 -8.81 -7.88
CA LEU A 800 12.16 -10.10 -8.09
C LEU A 800 11.31 -10.48 -6.88
N TYR A 801 11.81 -10.20 -5.68
CA TYR A 801 11.08 -10.50 -4.46
C TYR A 801 9.76 -9.72 -4.40
N GLU A 802 9.79 -8.42 -4.72
CA GLU A 802 8.59 -7.58 -4.71
C GLU A 802 7.54 -8.11 -5.71
N ILE A 803 7.96 -8.50 -6.92
CA ILE A 803 7.09 -9.10 -7.94
C ILE A 803 6.38 -10.35 -7.40
N LEU A 804 7.13 -11.31 -6.87
CA LEU A 804 6.57 -12.58 -6.41
C LEU A 804 5.75 -12.44 -5.13
N SER A 805 6.13 -11.51 -4.27
CA SER A 805 5.55 -11.38 -2.95
C SER A 805 4.06 -11.02 -3.01
N ALA A 806 3.58 -10.38 -4.08
CA ALA A 806 2.16 -10.07 -4.27
C ALA A 806 1.27 -11.32 -4.35
N GLY A 807 1.79 -12.45 -4.84
CA GLY A 807 1.07 -13.72 -4.98
C GLY A 807 1.23 -14.69 -3.81
N GLU A 808 1.85 -14.27 -2.70
CA GLU A 808 2.00 -15.11 -1.52
C GLU A 808 0.66 -15.45 -0.88
N ARG A 809 0.52 -16.71 -0.43
CA ARG A 809 -0.72 -17.23 0.16
C ARG A 809 -1.29 -16.33 1.26
N HIS A 810 -0.46 -15.90 2.21
CA HIS A 810 -0.88 -15.02 3.29
C HIS A 810 -1.44 -13.68 2.77
N ARG A 811 -0.81 -13.09 1.74
CA ARG A 811 -1.30 -11.83 1.15
C ARG A 811 -2.61 -12.03 0.40
N LEU A 812 -2.74 -13.15 -0.32
CA LEU A 812 -3.99 -13.53 -0.99
C LEU A 812 -5.13 -13.73 0.03
N GLU A 813 -4.85 -14.38 1.16
CA GLU A 813 -5.81 -14.59 2.26
C GLU A 813 -6.28 -13.25 2.88
N GLN A 814 -5.41 -12.25 2.95
CA GLN A 814 -5.76 -10.91 3.45
C GLN A 814 -6.61 -10.11 2.50
N ASP A 815 -6.24 -10.12 1.22
CA ASP A 815 -6.97 -9.41 0.18
C ASP A 815 -8.27 -10.18 -0.20
N TRP A 816 -8.52 -11.36 0.38
CA TRP A 816 -9.59 -12.26 -0.03
C TRP A 816 -11.01 -11.70 0.13
N ARG A 817 -11.20 -10.76 1.06
CA ARG A 817 -12.47 -10.03 1.21
C ARG A 817 -12.94 -9.36 -0.09
N HIS A 818 -12.03 -9.09 -1.02
CA HIS A 818 -12.31 -8.47 -2.32
C HIS A 818 -12.68 -9.47 -3.43
N ILE A 819 -12.73 -10.78 -3.16
CA ILE A 819 -13.07 -11.82 -4.16
C ILE A 819 -14.47 -11.66 -4.78
N LEU A 820 -15.37 -10.95 -4.11
CA LEU A 820 -16.73 -10.68 -4.61
C LEU A 820 -16.90 -9.27 -5.21
N ASP A 821 -15.86 -8.43 -5.22
CA ASP A 821 -15.92 -7.01 -5.64
C ASP A 821 -15.84 -6.75 -7.15
#